data_AF-A0AAD4ME46-F1
#
_entry.id   AF-A0AAD4ME46-F1
#
_cell.length_a   1.000
_cell.length_b   1.000
_cell.length_c   1.000
_cell.angle_alpha   90.00
_cell.angle_beta   90.00
_cell.angle_gamma   90.00
#
_symmetry.space_group_name_H-M   'P 1'
#
loop_
_entity.id
_entity.type
_entity.pdbx_description
1 polymer ?
#
loop_
_entity_poly.entity_id
_entity_poly.type
_entity_poly.pdbx_seq_one_letter_code
_entity_poly.pdbx_strand_id
1 'polypeptide(L)'
;MSTITFPSDGRLKFNSELVHQLLLRNTPSSYELWPTDSSSLYTPTESCSCDVPSSSTGISGPYTTPVVSSSIPPSPSLTSPSFSGTLVLTTTNTFMTPSLDSKSSLNPTVGSGRLSLAGNTVCLGHGFDSSVDGLLVTIALSGLIGLFLWLFFALVRPRFRQVYGLREWFVQDSLRPKPLRPTLWAFLNPPVPMVPSISNAPTDPGESALADTRGFPSDEELSQRTLWFCFLMVLGWSILGLAAVLPLYIISIPCIAETAPTPRYLGGYSTLQDLSLLRVLLLLDNREVSTSSNTRVLEVVNGQDLKWRARVRIIIVAALLVVVGILPALVKILREYSKLIAFRRNWTDVQMQGKEMGLSSSLEFSAEPASSGTGTGRRRRQGRQWESSHHMFSQEDVGLEVDVLSLFTVVDTQRLSLLIEERDEILERLEIAEAKYIASFRMSTPEPSFVDLNLTPAGGTHGITHISRPRKLTGSSAGTRRRRGRNPANASSSLSPTSYVAPSSYYKLGIRGINGGRFADDDTRTSFTDSVNQRIVGTRFQEGSRSSMIFSRLPVGSLFRATTSVVLDAVPEPELELEPDAPIPDPRVHGPNYVARTTEDTTEPETLYSPGSEPTQLPSTRSDDDWVDVGREAPIDFRYSRTPTRASSIFRFVRRPKIFGPAPSEHRSTFPLRERAGTDPGEASSPGEEVPPHLRVQRSPPFVRPLTGLNHDELGAVYSEIRTWRTRLKTINEDIRLAQEEGYEAIVDGAHVKGWLLIGRGLQFLPGIQLIEGRAKEDVRWDILQQVVVAIAVTLLIGLISAAGLAVATSPDYAHYLPFFQSMARNNDFLTGLATVLAPSVAATLFILLAVLALHLSARLVGTISISAGQLVVIKAMFYVIVGIAVIGLIAAGALLYAFGALSRGERISETIADGSIYIAVLVLAIIVNIAVTSPALLILQPLRLRQVMRAERAARTPRQRFRATYPGAYNPLFPMACCTLAVTFASTFSVIFPLLGPPVVLLVFLTLVAHRFLIGYVYGRTRSQTGGLLQIWLLKRVASLLALQPILLGLILLSRRLWPEGSALAGVGVFIIVFVEVYTRLKERRKGRRGLNPVSQHALESFRKAARPNHPTVLDEESMSIVSSGRVVRTRGSFASVLDMMSMTLAVAPSQYQQHGPVPIPTETLDDLTATERAARTHPDAPPRLPPLPFTDHAEEMSRILFAPELIAPSPIVWLPNDSAGVARAEAQDLEHYHGLKVVIDVRSKDDVILRRRHHAS
;
A
#
# COMPACT_ATOMS: atom_id res chain seq x y z
N MET A 1 28.41 28.84 35.82
CA MET A 1 28.72 28.31 37.18
C MET A 1 27.48 27.62 37.72
N SER A 2 27.54 26.30 37.92
CA SER A 2 26.54 25.49 38.62
C SER A 2 27.06 24.05 38.63
N THR A 3 27.74 23.65 39.69
CA THR A 3 28.45 22.37 39.78
C THR A 3 27.49 21.19 39.96
N ILE A 4 27.29 20.40 38.90
CA ILE A 4 26.62 19.09 38.98
C ILE A 4 27.71 18.03 39.08
N THR A 5 27.89 17.46 40.27
CA THR A 5 28.79 16.33 40.52
C THR A 5 28.15 15.02 40.07
N PHE A 6 28.79 14.31 39.13
CA PHE A 6 28.43 12.94 38.77
C PHE A 6 29.23 11.93 39.62
N PRO A 7 28.63 10.84 40.11
CA PRO A 7 29.37 9.78 40.78
C PRO A 7 30.20 9.00 39.74
N SER A 8 31.52 9.10 39.86
CA SER A 8 32.47 8.43 38.97
C SER A 8 32.87 7.05 39.52
N ASP A 9 32.02 6.04 39.31
CA ASP A 9 32.50 4.66 39.40
C ASP A 9 31.80 3.73 38.40
N GLY A 10 32.59 2.90 37.71
CA GLY A 10 32.12 2.17 36.53
C GLY A 10 33.20 1.84 35.51
N ARG A 11 34.25 1.11 35.93
CA ARG A 11 35.34 0.64 35.05
C ARG A 11 34.87 -0.36 33.97
N LEU A 12 34.33 0.15 32.86
CA LEU A 12 34.12 -0.63 31.65
C LEU A 12 35.43 -0.80 30.87
N LYS A 13 36.04 -1.98 30.98
CA LYS A 13 37.11 -2.40 30.05
C LYS A 13 36.53 -2.55 28.63
N PHE A 14 36.91 -1.66 27.73
CA PHE A 14 36.65 -1.82 26.29
C PHE A 14 37.74 -2.72 25.68
N ASN A 15 37.41 -3.99 25.41
CA ASN A 15 38.25 -4.83 24.55
C ASN A 15 37.98 -4.46 23.08
N SER A 16 38.97 -3.90 22.40
CA SER A 16 38.86 -3.40 21.01
C SER A 16 38.82 -4.49 19.94
N GLU A 17 39.26 -5.70 20.25
CA GLU A 17 39.38 -6.82 19.28
C GLU A 17 38.05 -7.26 18.66
N LEU A 18 36.94 -7.14 19.41
CA LEU A 18 35.64 -7.68 18.99
C LEU A 18 35.01 -6.92 17.80
N VAL A 19 35.50 -5.73 17.48
CA VAL A 19 35.08 -4.97 16.29
C VAL A 19 35.75 -5.50 15.01
N HIS A 20 36.97 -6.05 15.11
CA HIS A 20 37.72 -6.49 13.92
C HIS A 20 37.30 -7.86 13.39
N GLN A 21 36.74 -8.74 14.25
CA GLN A 21 36.26 -10.07 13.84
C GLN A 21 34.87 -10.06 13.19
N LEU A 22 34.07 -9.01 13.35
CA LEU A 22 32.69 -8.94 12.86
C LEU A 22 32.54 -8.49 11.39
N LEU A 23 33.64 -8.19 10.68
CA LEU A 23 33.63 -7.72 9.29
C LEU A 23 34.18 -8.73 8.25
N LEU A 24 34.61 -9.93 8.68
CA LEU A 24 35.30 -10.90 7.80
C LEU A 24 34.72 -12.33 7.84
N ARG A 25 33.46 -12.51 8.28
CA ARG A 25 32.85 -13.85 8.35
C ARG A 25 31.38 -13.87 7.94
N ASN A 26 31.14 -14.04 6.63
CA ASN A 26 29.96 -14.72 6.07
C ASN A 26 30.08 -14.92 4.55
N THR A 27 30.67 -16.04 4.14
CA THR A 27 30.55 -16.60 2.78
C THR A 27 30.37 -18.12 2.90
N PRO A 28 29.13 -18.65 2.88
CA PRO A 28 28.91 -20.09 2.85
C PRO A 28 29.18 -20.62 1.44
N SER A 29 30.30 -21.32 1.26
CA SER A 29 30.62 -22.07 0.03
C SER A 29 30.01 -23.47 0.11
N SER A 30 28.72 -23.59 -0.20
CA SER A 30 27.98 -24.86 -0.27
C SER A 30 27.46 -25.09 -1.69
N TYR A 31 28.20 -25.87 -2.47
CA TYR A 31 27.86 -26.22 -3.84
C TYR A 31 26.96 -27.48 -3.85
N GLU A 32 25.66 -27.32 -3.67
CA GLU A 32 24.71 -28.41 -3.91
C GLU A 32 24.29 -28.45 -5.37
N LEU A 33 24.55 -29.59 -6.02
CA LEU A 33 24.33 -29.80 -7.44
C LEU A 33 22.98 -30.47 -7.67
N TRP A 34 21.94 -29.68 -7.95
CA TRP A 34 20.64 -30.19 -8.39
C TRP A 34 20.47 -30.06 -9.91
N PRO A 35 20.06 -31.13 -10.62
CA PRO A 35 19.91 -31.10 -12.07
C PRO A 35 18.66 -30.32 -12.49
N THR A 36 18.83 -29.38 -13.41
CA THR A 36 17.71 -28.69 -14.07
C THR A 36 17.25 -29.51 -15.27
N ASP A 37 16.25 -30.36 -15.06
CA ASP A 37 15.58 -31.02 -16.19
C ASP A 37 14.77 -29.99 -16.99
N SER A 38 14.75 -30.16 -18.31
CA SER A 38 14.23 -29.14 -19.23
C SER A 38 12.87 -29.50 -19.81
N SER A 39 11.93 -28.55 -19.79
CA SER A 39 10.71 -28.59 -20.60
C SER A 39 10.61 -27.33 -21.44
N SER A 40 10.30 -27.49 -22.72
CA SER A 40 10.49 -26.47 -23.75
C SER A 40 9.18 -25.85 -24.21
N LEU A 41 9.24 -24.56 -24.56
CA LEU A 41 8.13 -23.81 -25.14
C LEU A 41 8.52 -23.42 -26.57
N TYR A 42 7.83 -23.99 -27.56
CA TYR A 42 8.09 -23.77 -28.98
C TYR A 42 7.61 -22.38 -29.44
N THR A 43 8.45 -21.64 -30.15
CA THR A 43 8.06 -20.74 -31.26
C THR A 43 9.30 -20.46 -32.14
N PRO A 44 9.15 -20.21 -33.46
CA PRO A 44 10.19 -20.63 -34.41
C PRO A 44 11.13 -19.53 -34.95
N THR A 45 12.39 -19.93 -35.15
CA THR A 45 13.34 -19.58 -36.22
C THR A 45 13.20 -18.27 -37.01
N GLU A 46 14.28 -17.49 -37.01
CA GLU A 46 14.91 -17.00 -38.25
C GLU A 46 16.44 -17.17 -38.14
N SER A 47 17.18 -17.25 -39.27
CA SER A 47 18.45 -18.00 -39.30
C SER A 47 19.55 -17.46 -40.23
N CYS A 48 20.75 -17.26 -39.68
CA CYS A 48 22.10 -17.38 -40.27
C CYS A 48 23.10 -17.31 -39.08
N SER A 49 24.10 -18.18 -38.86
CA SER A 49 25.10 -18.81 -39.76
C SER A 49 26.11 -17.78 -40.32
N CYS A 50 27.43 -17.96 -40.23
CA CYS A 50 28.19 -19.22 -40.06
C CYS A 50 29.38 -19.15 -39.06
N ASP A 51 29.63 -20.30 -38.43
CA ASP A 51 30.93 -20.97 -38.16
C ASP A 51 32.00 -20.45 -37.18
N VAL A 52 32.76 -21.45 -36.71
CA VAL A 52 33.67 -21.52 -35.54
C VAL A 52 34.76 -22.56 -35.88
N PRO A 53 36.03 -22.37 -35.49
CA PRO A 53 36.63 -23.36 -34.58
C PRO A 53 37.59 -22.83 -33.50
N SER A 54 37.60 -23.56 -32.38
CA SER A 54 38.68 -23.82 -31.41
C SER A 54 40.13 -23.64 -31.91
N SER A 55 41.16 -23.29 -31.10
CA SER A 55 41.29 -23.04 -29.63
C SER A 55 42.65 -22.29 -29.37
N SER A 56 43.42 -22.29 -28.25
CA SER A 56 43.51 -23.13 -27.03
C SER A 56 44.22 -22.41 -25.84
N THR A 57 44.46 -23.17 -24.76
CA THR A 57 45.34 -22.91 -23.59
C THR A 57 46.75 -22.34 -23.89
N GLY A 58 47.30 -21.45 -23.05
CA GLY A 58 48.73 -21.08 -23.15
C GLY A 58 49.28 -20.01 -22.19
N ILE A 59 49.72 -20.45 -21.02
CA ILE A 59 50.36 -19.71 -19.90
C ILE A 59 51.60 -18.84 -20.28
N SER A 60 51.63 -17.58 -19.82
CA SER A 60 52.80 -16.72 -19.48
C SER A 60 53.81 -16.25 -20.57
N GLY A 61 54.43 -15.07 -20.33
CA GLY A 61 55.69 -14.64 -20.98
C GLY A 61 55.68 -13.19 -21.51
N PRO A 62 56.56 -12.28 -21.02
CA PRO A 62 56.62 -10.89 -21.50
C PRO A 62 57.78 -10.64 -22.48
N TYR A 63 57.54 -9.87 -23.56
CA TYR A 63 58.61 -9.24 -24.36
C TYR A 63 58.19 -7.86 -24.91
N THR A 64 59.18 -7.10 -25.38
CA THR A 64 59.15 -5.65 -25.60
C THR A 64 59.50 -5.23 -27.03
N THR A 65 59.27 -3.95 -27.37
CA THR A 65 59.75 -3.23 -28.57
C THR A 65 59.06 -3.58 -29.90
N PRO A 66 59.24 -2.80 -30.98
CA PRO A 66 59.03 -1.34 -31.05
C PRO A 66 58.12 -0.95 -32.26
N VAL A 67 57.69 0.31 -32.33
CA VAL A 67 56.98 0.86 -33.51
C VAL A 67 57.83 1.94 -34.17
N VAL A 68 57.98 1.86 -35.49
CA VAL A 68 58.81 2.74 -36.33
C VAL A 68 57.91 3.72 -37.09
N SER A 69 58.34 4.98 -37.18
CA SER A 69 57.67 6.04 -37.94
C SER A 69 57.86 5.88 -39.45
N SER A 70 56.83 6.19 -40.24
CA SER A 70 56.97 6.49 -41.68
C SER A 70 56.01 7.61 -42.09
N SER A 71 56.42 8.38 -43.10
CA SER A 71 55.73 9.60 -43.54
C SER A 71 55.90 9.80 -45.05
N ILE A 72 54.82 10.10 -45.77
CA ILE A 72 54.86 10.42 -47.21
C ILE A 72 53.63 11.30 -47.58
N PRO A 73 53.69 12.17 -48.63
CA PRO A 73 52.96 13.45 -48.64
C PRO A 73 51.69 13.49 -49.54
N PRO A 74 50.86 14.55 -49.41
CA PRO A 74 49.62 14.72 -50.19
C PRO A 74 49.74 15.66 -51.41
N SER A 75 49.06 15.34 -52.51
CA SER A 75 48.68 16.21 -53.65
C SER A 75 47.81 15.42 -54.65
N PRO A 76 46.99 16.05 -55.53
CA PRO A 76 46.08 17.16 -55.26
C PRO A 76 44.65 16.95 -55.86
N SER A 77 43.69 17.78 -55.43
CA SER A 77 42.47 18.25 -56.15
C SER A 77 41.62 17.31 -57.04
N LEU A 78 40.30 17.27 -56.79
CA LEU A 78 39.26 17.44 -57.83
C LEU A 78 37.89 17.85 -57.22
N THR A 79 36.95 18.26 -58.06
CA THR A 79 35.75 19.06 -57.72
C THR A 79 34.41 18.30 -57.78
N SER A 80 33.29 19.03 -57.60
CA SER A 80 31.88 18.70 -57.99
C SER A 80 30.94 18.31 -56.81
N PRO A 81 29.61 18.54 -56.88
CA PRO A 81 29.06 19.61 -56.04
C PRO A 81 27.70 19.35 -55.33
N SER A 82 27.31 20.32 -54.49
CA SER A 82 25.95 20.79 -54.20
C SER A 82 24.77 19.79 -54.02
N PHE A 83 24.18 19.80 -52.83
CA PHE A 83 22.73 20.03 -52.71
C PHE A 83 22.43 20.90 -51.48
N SER A 84 21.55 21.89 -51.62
CA SER A 84 21.15 22.80 -50.54
C SER A 84 19.64 22.70 -50.31
N GLY A 85 19.21 22.73 -49.05
CA GLY A 85 17.81 22.51 -48.64
C GLY A 85 17.42 23.33 -47.42
N THR A 86 17.87 24.59 -47.35
CA THR A 86 17.78 25.43 -46.16
C THR A 86 16.42 26.12 -46.06
N LEU A 87 15.53 25.60 -45.20
CA LEU A 87 14.29 26.31 -44.83
C LEU A 87 14.62 27.47 -43.88
N VAL A 88 14.47 28.70 -44.37
CA VAL A 88 14.64 29.92 -43.57
C VAL A 88 13.34 30.21 -42.82
N LEU A 89 13.35 30.09 -41.50
CA LEU A 89 12.37 30.77 -40.64
C LEU A 89 12.95 32.12 -40.20
N THR A 90 12.31 33.20 -40.64
CA THR A 90 12.75 34.57 -40.32
C THR A 90 12.08 35.03 -39.02
N THR A 91 12.83 35.06 -37.92
CA THR A 91 12.40 35.73 -36.68
C THR A 91 13.26 36.96 -36.43
N THR A 92 12.76 38.12 -36.88
CA THR A 92 13.38 39.42 -36.66
C THR A 92 13.27 39.86 -35.20
N ASN A 93 14.41 39.91 -34.50
CA ASN A 93 14.56 40.63 -33.24
C ASN A 93 15.75 41.59 -33.36
N THR A 94 15.47 42.89 -33.48
CA THR A 94 16.48 43.95 -33.61
C THR A 94 17.09 44.31 -32.26
N PHE A 95 18.29 43.80 -31.98
CA PHE A 95 19.17 44.37 -30.95
C PHE A 95 20.14 45.38 -31.58
N MET A 96 20.31 46.53 -30.93
CA MET A 96 21.23 47.57 -31.38
C MET A 96 22.68 47.18 -31.12
N THR A 97 23.51 47.19 -32.17
CA THR A 97 24.97 47.12 -32.06
C THR A 97 25.57 48.52 -31.92
N PRO A 98 26.41 48.80 -30.91
CA PRO A 98 27.22 50.01 -30.89
C PRO A 98 28.36 49.90 -31.91
N SER A 99 28.48 50.88 -32.81
CA SER A 99 29.57 50.95 -33.79
C SER A 99 30.85 51.46 -33.14
N LEU A 100 31.84 50.57 -32.94
CA LEU A 100 33.21 50.97 -32.61
C LEU A 100 34.04 51.05 -33.90
N ASP A 101 34.21 52.25 -34.44
CA ASP A 101 35.12 52.49 -35.58
C ASP A 101 36.51 52.90 -35.06
N SER A 102 37.48 52.00 -35.19
CA SER A 102 38.87 52.25 -34.77
C SER A 102 39.86 51.62 -35.75
N LYS A 103 40.20 52.35 -36.80
CA LYS A 103 41.30 51.99 -37.72
C LYS A 103 42.64 52.09 -37.00
N SER A 104 43.35 50.97 -36.84
CA SER A 104 44.75 50.95 -36.39
C SER A 104 45.62 50.13 -37.35
N SER A 105 46.76 50.71 -37.71
CA SER A 105 47.77 50.20 -38.66
C SER A 105 48.12 48.72 -38.55
N LEU A 106 48.21 48.05 -39.70
CA LEU A 106 48.91 46.77 -39.86
C LEU A 106 50.42 46.95 -39.56
N ASN A 107 50.95 46.14 -38.65
CA ASN A 107 52.39 45.96 -38.48
C ASN A 107 52.66 44.49 -38.12
N PRO A 108 53.15 43.64 -39.06
CA PRO A 108 53.26 42.19 -38.87
C PRO A 108 54.52 41.81 -38.08
N THR A 109 54.61 42.22 -36.82
CA THR A 109 55.70 41.78 -35.93
C THR A 109 55.48 40.32 -35.53
N VAL A 110 56.44 39.43 -35.80
CA VAL A 110 56.38 38.01 -35.44
C VAL A 110 56.70 37.82 -33.95
N GLY A 111 55.84 38.37 -33.09
CA GLY A 111 55.76 37.99 -31.69
C GLY A 111 55.06 36.64 -31.55
N SER A 112 55.52 35.77 -30.65
CA SER A 112 54.83 34.51 -30.36
C SER A 112 53.39 34.79 -29.91
N GLY A 113 52.43 34.47 -30.76
CA GLY A 113 51.01 34.69 -30.53
C GLY A 113 50.48 33.85 -29.38
N ARG A 114 50.63 34.36 -28.14
CA ARG A 114 49.80 33.97 -27.01
C ARG A 114 48.37 34.36 -27.33
N LEU A 115 47.65 33.47 -28.02
CA LEU A 115 46.24 33.58 -28.31
C LEU A 115 45.51 34.00 -27.04
N SER A 116 44.93 35.20 -27.02
CA SER A 116 44.10 35.70 -25.93
C SER A 116 42.71 35.06 -25.94
N LEU A 117 42.66 33.74 -26.20
CA LEU A 117 41.56 32.83 -25.93
C LEU A 117 41.50 32.42 -24.44
N ALA A 118 42.07 33.24 -23.56
CA ALA A 118 41.68 33.25 -22.16
C ALA A 118 40.23 33.73 -22.12
N GLY A 119 39.29 32.77 -22.21
CA GLY A 119 37.88 33.05 -22.40
C GLY A 119 37.36 34.00 -21.34
N ASN A 120 36.63 35.04 -21.76
CA ASN A 120 36.21 36.16 -20.92
C ASN A 120 35.51 35.67 -19.63
N THR A 121 36.27 35.55 -18.54
CA THR A 121 35.71 35.31 -17.20
C THR A 121 35.12 36.63 -16.72
N VAL A 122 33.81 36.74 -16.87
CA VAL A 122 33.06 37.95 -16.54
C VAL A 122 32.99 38.09 -15.01
N CYS A 123 33.30 39.27 -14.49
CA CYS A 123 33.05 39.58 -13.07
C CYS A 123 31.56 39.85 -12.84
N LEU A 124 31.02 39.45 -11.69
CA LEU A 124 29.65 39.75 -11.29
C LEU A 124 29.29 41.23 -11.54
N GLY A 125 28.29 41.47 -12.40
CA GLY A 125 27.85 42.83 -12.81
C GLY A 125 28.34 43.30 -14.18
N HIS A 126 29.32 42.64 -14.80
CA HIS A 126 29.83 42.97 -16.14
C HIS A 126 29.15 42.18 -17.28
N GLY A 127 28.23 41.27 -16.95
CA GLY A 127 27.50 40.43 -17.89
C GLY A 127 27.12 39.08 -17.26
N PHE A 128 26.69 38.14 -18.11
CA PHE A 128 26.50 36.73 -17.76
C PHE A 128 27.51 35.86 -18.51
N ASP A 129 27.77 34.67 -17.97
CA ASP A 129 28.54 33.63 -18.65
C ASP A 129 27.61 32.48 -19.10
N SER A 130 28.12 31.58 -19.95
CA SER A 130 27.33 30.48 -20.50
C SER A 130 26.79 29.52 -19.43
N SER A 131 27.39 29.42 -18.23
CA SER A 131 26.86 28.60 -17.13
C SER A 131 25.67 29.27 -16.43
N VAL A 132 25.64 30.61 -16.35
CA VAL A 132 24.44 31.36 -15.93
C VAL A 132 23.34 31.23 -16.97
N ASP A 133 23.65 31.36 -18.27
CA ASP A 133 22.66 31.15 -19.32
C ASP A 133 22.09 29.72 -19.27
N GLY A 134 22.95 28.71 -19.14
CA GLY A 134 22.54 27.31 -18.96
C GLY A 134 21.66 27.09 -17.72
N LEU A 135 21.95 27.77 -16.60
CA LEU A 135 21.12 27.74 -15.41
C LEU A 135 19.78 28.47 -15.61
N LEU A 136 19.77 29.65 -16.22
CA LEU A 136 18.56 30.43 -16.51
C LEU A 136 17.62 29.66 -17.45
N VAL A 137 18.17 29.01 -18.48
CA VAL A 137 17.43 28.08 -19.35
C VAL A 137 16.89 26.90 -18.55
N THR A 138 17.69 26.32 -17.64
CA THR A 138 17.23 25.23 -16.78
C THR A 138 16.07 25.66 -15.87
N ILE A 139 16.13 26.86 -15.28
CA ILE A 139 15.04 27.45 -14.49
C ILE A 139 13.80 27.71 -15.35
N ALA A 140 13.95 28.33 -16.53
CA ALA A 140 12.84 28.64 -17.42
C ALA A 140 12.15 27.38 -17.96
N LEU A 141 12.93 26.39 -18.40
CA LEU A 141 12.42 25.14 -18.98
C LEU A 141 11.74 24.25 -17.92
N SER A 142 12.39 24.03 -16.76
CA SER A 142 11.81 23.25 -15.67
C SER A 142 10.60 23.95 -15.04
N GLY A 143 10.63 25.29 -14.95
CA GLY A 143 9.51 26.13 -14.55
C GLY A 143 8.32 26.01 -15.49
N LEU A 144 8.54 26.09 -16.81
CA LEU A 144 7.48 25.95 -17.82
C LEU A 144 6.89 24.54 -17.83
N ILE A 145 7.73 23.49 -17.83
CA ILE A 145 7.28 22.09 -17.78
C ILE A 145 6.51 21.82 -16.48
N GLY A 146 7.04 22.29 -15.34
CA GLY A 146 6.40 22.13 -14.04
C GLY A 146 5.06 22.87 -13.95
N LEU A 147 4.98 24.12 -14.41
CA LEU A 147 3.74 24.90 -14.49
C LEU A 147 2.72 24.22 -15.39
N PHE A 148 3.13 23.69 -16.55
CA PHE A 148 2.26 22.91 -17.43
C PHE A 148 1.71 21.65 -16.73
N LEU A 149 2.55 20.90 -16.01
CA LEU A 149 2.11 19.72 -15.25
C LEU A 149 1.13 20.09 -14.11
N TRP A 150 1.39 21.17 -13.37
CA TRP A 150 0.48 21.67 -12.32
C TRP A 150 -0.85 22.17 -12.90
N LEU A 151 -0.84 22.89 -14.01
CA LEU A 151 -2.04 23.40 -14.68
C LEU A 151 -2.84 22.25 -15.31
N PHE A 152 -2.17 21.27 -15.93
CA PHE A 152 -2.80 20.06 -16.43
C PHE A 152 -3.46 19.28 -15.28
N PHE A 153 -2.78 19.08 -14.15
CA PHE A 153 -3.40 18.50 -12.95
C PHE A 153 -4.62 19.32 -12.48
N ALA A 154 -4.52 20.66 -12.43
CA ALA A 154 -5.63 21.52 -12.01
C ALA A 154 -6.88 21.42 -12.91
N LEU A 155 -6.70 21.15 -14.21
CA LEU A 155 -7.77 20.90 -15.18
C LEU A 155 -8.30 19.44 -15.13
N VAL A 156 -7.43 18.48 -14.85
CA VAL A 156 -7.76 17.04 -14.77
C VAL A 156 -8.50 16.71 -13.47
N ARG A 157 -8.07 17.26 -12.32
CA ARG A 157 -8.67 17.02 -10.99
C ARG A 157 -10.20 17.13 -10.94
N PRO A 158 -10.85 18.24 -11.41
CA PRO A 158 -12.30 18.35 -11.37
C PRO A 158 -13.02 17.41 -12.33
N ARG A 159 -12.39 17.04 -13.46
CA ARG A 159 -12.96 16.09 -14.44
C ARG A 159 -12.92 14.64 -13.93
N PHE A 160 -11.85 14.28 -13.23
CA PHE A 160 -11.61 12.92 -12.71
C PHE A 160 -11.75 12.87 -11.17
N ARG A 161 -12.82 13.47 -10.62
CA ARG A 161 -13.10 13.50 -9.17
C ARG A 161 -13.17 12.08 -8.56
N GLN A 162 -13.56 11.08 -9.33
CA GLN A 162 -13.56 9.66 -8.92
C GLN A 162 -12.15 9.14 -8.57
N VAL A 163 -11.10 9.68 -9.22
CA VAL A 163 -9.69 9.28 -9.03
C VAL A 163 -8.98 10.16 -8.01
N TYR A 164 -9.24 11.47 -8.04
CA TYR A 164 -8.53 12.48 -7.24
C TYR A 164 -9.27 12.98 -5.99
N GLY A 165 -10.46 12.48 -5.72
CA GLY A 165 -11.29 12.81 -4.56
C GLY A 165 -11.99 11.59 -3.97
N LEU A 166 -11.37 10.41 -4.04
CA LEU A 166 -12.00 9.16 -3.59
C LEU A 166 -12.40 9.21 -2.10
N ARG A 167 -11.59 9.83 -1.24
CA ARG A 167 -11.94 9.97 0.19
C ARG A 167 -13.17 10.85 0.41
N GLU A 168 -13.52 11.77 -0.49
CA GLU A 168 -14.71 12.64 -0.36
C GLU A 168 -16.03 11.88 -0.40
N TRP A 169 -16.02 10.59 -0.70
CA TRP A 169 -17.21 9.74 -0.79
C TRP A 169 -16.99 8.34 -0.21
N PHE A 170 -15.91 7.65 -0.56
CA PHE A 170 -15.67 6.25 -0.16
C PHE A 170 -15.51 6.05 1.37
N VAL A 171 -14.92 7.01 2.07
CA VAL A 171 -14.71 6.95 3.52
C VAL A 171 -16.03 7.15 4.27
N GLN A 172 -16.21 6.44 5.40
CA GLN A 172 -17.35 6.57 6.32
C GLN A 172 -17.66 8.05 6.63
N ASP A 173 -18.95 8.41 6.69
CA ASP A 173 -19.43 9.79 6.82
C ASP A 173 -18.80 10.59 7.98
N SER A 174 -18.46 9.92 9.09
CA SER A 174 -17.80 10.47 10.28
C SER A 174 -16.31 10.83 10.07
N LEU A 175 -15.62 10.10 9.19
CA LEU A 175 -14.18 10.25 8.89
C LEU A 175 -13.93 10.98 7.56
N ARG A 176 -14.99 11.23 6.78
CA ARG A 176 -14.94 11.83 5.45
C ARG A 176 -14.39 13.27 5.47
N PRO A 177 -13.36 13.61 4.67
CA PRO A 177 -12.87 14.98 4.52
C PRO A 177 -13.94 15.87 3.87
N LYS A 178 -14.03 17.13 4.29
CA LYS A 178 -14.91 18.12 3.64
C LYS A 178 -14.56 18.25 2.15
N PRO A 179 -15.53 18.22 1.23
CA PRO A 179 -15.26 18.23 -0.20
C PRO A 179 -14.57 19.53 -0.64
N LEU A 180 -13.60 19.41 -1.54
CA LEU A 180 -12.88 20.56 -2.08
C LEU A 180 -13.80 21.43 -2.95
N ARG A 181 -13.59 22.75 -2.88
CA ARG A 181 -14.22 23.69 -3.80
C ARG A 181 -13.80 23.35 -5.25
N PRO A 182 -14.68 23.50 -6.25
CA PRO A 182 -14.38 23.17 -7.65
C PRO A 182 -13.38 24.13 -8.33
N THR A 183 -12.75 25.06 -7.59
CA THR A 183 -11.75 25.97 -8.14
C THR A 183 -10.46 25.23 -8.50
N LEU A 184 -9.78 25.72 -9.54
CA LEU A 184 -8.53 25.13 -10.05
C LEU A 184 -7.50 24.95 -8.93
N TRP A 185 -7.30 25.98 -8.09
CA TRP A 185 -6.28 26.04 -7.04
C TRP A 185 -6.68 25.46 -5.68
N ALA A 186 -7.87 24.85 -5.52
CA ALA A 186 -8.33 24.35 -4.22
C ALA A 186 -7.37 23.32 -3.56
N PHE A 187 -6.60 22.58 -4.36
CA PHE A 187 -5.64 21.58 -3.89
C PHE A 187 -4.42 22.18 -3.16
N LEU A 188 -4.14 23.48 -3.30
CA LEU A 188 -3.03 24.14 -2.58
C LEU A 188 -3.34 24.29 -1.09
N ASN A 189 -4.61 24.55 -0.77
CA ASN A 189 -5.11 24.79 0.58
C ASN A 189 -6.27 23.84 0.94
N PRO A 190 -6.03 22.51 1.00
CA PRO A 190 -7.02 21.58 1.52
C PRO A 190 -7.31 21.86 3.00
N PRO A 191 -8.54 21.60 3.49
CA PRO A 191 -8.93 21.81 4.89
C PRO A 191 -8.22 20.89 5.89
N VAL A 192 -7.47 19.88 5.43
CA VAL A 192 -6.57 19.07 6.28
C VAL A 192 -5.46 19.98 6.85
N PRO A 193 -5.18 19.97 8.17
CA PRO A 193 -4.16 20.83 8.77
C PRO A 193 -2.77 20.57 8.18
N MET A 194 -1.92 21.60 8.06
CA MET A 194 -0.53 21.43 7.60
C MET A 194 0.34 20.66 8.61
N VAL A 195 0.00 20.75 9.90
CA VAL A 195 0.69 20.05 10.99
C VAL A 195 -0.37 19.29 11.79
N PRO A 196 -0.41 17.96 11.74
CA PRO A 196 -1.30 17.20 12.62
C PRO A 196 -0.85 17.35 14.07
N SER A 197 -1.81 17.61 14.94
CA SER A 197 -1.63 17.64 16.39
C SER A 197 -1.27 16.25 16.90
N ILE A 198 -0.32 16.19 17.83
CA ILE A 198 -0.05 15.02 18.65
C ILE A 198 -0.55 15.39 20.04
N SER A 199 -1.54 14.68 20.57
CA SER A 199 -1.95 14.82 21.96
C SER A 199 -0.87 14.24 22.88
N ASN A 200 -0.53 14.98 23.94
CA ASN A 200 0.32 14.45 25.01
C ASN A 200 -0.50 13.74 26.10
N ALA A 201 -1.79 14.07 26.21
CA ALA A 201 -2.71 13.43 27.13
C ALA A 201 -3.06 12.02 26.62
N PRO A 202 -3.08 10.98 27.48
CA PRO A 202 -3.76 9.74 27.15
C PRO A 202 -5.24 10.06 26.95
N THR A 203 -5.80 9.62 25.82
CA THR A 203 -7.25 9.55 25.61
C THR A 203 -7.65 8.12 25.90
N ASP A 204 -8.73 7.90 26.68
CA ASP A 204 -9.18 6.55 26.96
C ASP A 204 -9.69 5.90 25.66
N PRO A 205 -9.10 4.76 25.24
CA PRO A 205 -9.30 4.23 23.89
C PRO A 205 -10.71 3.63 23.75
N GLY A 206 -11.39 3.98 22.66
CA GLY A 206 -12.71 3.43 22.33
C GLY A 206 -13.92 4.26 22.79
N GLU A 207 -13.74 5.48 23.30
CA GLU A 207 -14.86 6.43 23.52
C GLU A 207 -15.59 6.69 22.19
N SER A 208 -14.84 6.87 21.09
CA SER A 208 -15.34 6.74 19.73
C SER A 208 -14.19 6.64 18.72
N ALA A 209 -14.40 5.96 17.59
CA ALA A 209 -13.41 5.91 16.50
C ALA A 209 -13.01 7.30 15.96
N LEU A 210 -13.88 8.32 16.13
CA LEU A 210 -13.59 9.71 15.77
C LEU A 210 -12.72 10.43 16.83
N ALA A 211 -12.78 10.03 18.10
CA ALA A 211 -11.83 10.46 19.14
C ALA A 211 -10.48 9.75 18.95
N ASP A 212 -10.48 8.43 18.77
CA ASP A 212 -9.28 7.61 18.56
C ASP A 212 -8.46 8.13 17.36
N THR A 213 -9.12 8.36 16.22
CA THR A 213 -8.47 8.89 14.99
C THR A 213 -8.10 10.38 15.05
N ARG A 214 -8.39 11.08 16.16
CA ARG A 214 -7.87 12.43 16.49
C ARG A 214 -6.73 12.39 17.50
N GLY A 215 -6.74 11.43 18.43
CA GLY A 215 -5.65 11.20 19.37
C GLY A 215 -4.43 10.52 18.72
N PHE A 216 -4.68 9.59 17.81
CA PHE A 216 -3.67 8.78 17.14
C PHE A 216 -3.65 9.07 15.62
N PRO A 217 -2.92 10.12 15.18
CA PRO A 217 -2.73 10.41 13.75
C PRO A 217 -1.99 9.27 13.05
N SER A 218 -2.35 9.00 11.78
CA SER A 218 -1.76 7.89 11.02
C SER A 218 -0.30 8.14 10.64
N ASP A 219 0.41 7.09 10.22
CA ASP A 219 1.81 7.20 9.78
C ASP A 219 1.98 8.19 8.60
N GLU A 220 0.99 8.29 7.72
CA GLU A 220 0.94 9.30 6.66
C GLU A 220 0.94 10.73 7.23
N GLU A 221 0.08 10.99 8.22
CA GLU A 221 -0.03 12.28 8.90
C GLU A 221 1.25 12.60 9.69
N LEU A 222 1.84 11.61 10.36
CA LEU A 222 3.14 11.73 11.01
C LEU A 222 4.28 12.02 10.01
N SER A 223 4.20 11.45 8.80
CA SER A 223 5.15 11.77 7.73
C SER A 223 4.96 13.20 7.20
N GLN A 224 3.72 13.69 7.09
CA GLN A 224 3.43 15.11 6.77
C GLN A 224 4.00 16.05 7.85
N ARG A 225 3.86 15.72 9.14
CA ARG A 225 4.50 16.45 10.25
C ARG A 225 6.03 16.50 10.10
N THR A 226 6.62 15.41 9.61
CA THR A 226 8.07 15.28 9.39
C THR A 226 8.53 16.11 8.19
N LEU A 227 7.77 16.11 7.09
CA LEU A 227 8.00 16.99 5.94
C LEU A 227 7.91 18.48 6.34
N TRP A 228 6.92 18.87 7.13
CA TRP A 228 6.80 20.24 7.65
C TRP A 228 8.01 20.64 8.50
N PHE A 229 8.50 19.71 9.33
CA PHE A 229 9.70 19.94 10.11
C PHE A 229 10.92 20.18 9.20
N CYS A 230 11.14 19.31 8.21
CA CYS A 230 12.22 19.45 7.23
C CYS A 230 12.12 20.75 6.43
N PHE A 231 10.91 21.16 6.02
CA PHE A 231 10.67 22.45 5.36
C PHE A 231 11.15 23.63 6.21
N LEU A 232 10.76 23.68 7.50
CA LEU A 232 11.20 24.77 8.40
C LEU A 232 12.71 24.77 8.67
N MET A 233 13.39 23.63 8.55
CA MET A 233 14.84 23.52 8.70
C MET A 233 15.57 24.08 7.48
N VAL A 234 15.20 23.61 6.28
CA VAL A 234 15.73 24.07 5.00
C VAL A 234 15.46 25.57 4.82
N LEU A 235 14.26 26.05 5.17
CA LEU A 235 13.93 27.47 5.17
C LEU A 235 14.86 28.28 6.09
N GLY A 236 15.09 27.81 7.32
CA GLY A 236 15.99 28.45 8.27
C GLY A 236 17.43 28.57 7.75
N TRP A 237 17.98 27.50 7.16
CA TRP A 237 19.31 27.54 6.54
C TRP A 237 19.37 28.37 5.27
N SER A 238 18.29 28.45 4.51
CA SER A 238 18.23 29.27 3.30
C SER A 238 18.21 30.76 3.64
N ILE A 239 17.49 31.14 4.70
CA ILE A 239 17.53 32.49 5.26
C ILE A 239 18.91 32.80 5.83
N LEU A 240 19.52 31.88 6.60
CA LEU A 240 20.88 32.07 7.13
C LEU A 240 21.93 32.23 6.02
N GLY A 241 21.86 31.39 4.99
CA GLY A 241 22.74 31.45 3.82
C GLY A 241 22.61 32.79 3.10
N LEU A 242 21.39 33.19 2.72
CA LEU A 242 21.17 34.39 1.90
C LEU A 242 21.32 35.71 2.68
N ALA A 243 20.88 35.76 3.93
CA ALA A 243 20.86 37.00 4.72
C ALA A 243 22.16 37.26 5.51
N ALA A 244 22.91 36.22 5.88
CA ALA A 244 24.14 36.37 6.66
C ALA A 244 25.41 35.93 5.92
N VAL A 245 25.38 34.81 5.20
CA VAL A 245 26.59 34.25 4.57
C VAL A 245 26.90 34.89 3.21
N LEU A 246 25.91 35.04 2.34
CA LEU A 246 26.10 35.62 0.99
C LEU A 246 26.66 37.06 1.03
N PRO A 247 26.24 37.97 1.94
CA PRO A 247 26.87 39.29 2.06
C PRO A 247 28.35 39.21 2.48
N LEU A 248 28.73 38.24 3.33
CA LEU A 248 30.13 38.03 3.74
C LEU A 248 31.02 37.55 2.59
N TYR A 249 30.45 36.96 1.53
CA TYR A 249 31.17 36.55 0.31
C TYR A 249 31.29 37.67 -0.73
N ILE A 250 30.34 38.61 -0.77
CA ILE A 250 30.29 39.69 -1.79
C ILE A 250 30.98 40.97 -1.31
N ILE A 251 30.73 41.42 -0.07
CA ILE A 251 31.11 42.77 0.38
C ILE A 251 32.65 42.91 0.47
N SER A 252 33.24 43.85 -0.27
CA SER A 252 34.69 44.15 -0.25
C SER A 252 35.62 42.96 -0.47
N ILE A 253 35.27 42.10 -1.45
CA ILE A 253 36.15 41.07 -2.03
C ILE A 253 36.14 41.25 -3.56
N PRO A 254 37.30 41.28 -4.26
CA PRO A 254 37.35 41.27 -5.73
C PRO A 254 36.68 40.04 -6.34
N CYS A 255 36.48 40.01 -7.65
CA CYS A 255 35.92 38.83 -8.33
C CYS A 255 36.97 37.71 -8.49
N ILE A 256 36.51 36.47 -8.66
CA ILE A 256 37.38 35.32 -8.94
C ILE A 256 38.17 35.53 -10.23
N ALA A 257 37.61 36.18 -11.25
CA ALA A 257 38.31 36.50 -12.50
C ALA A 257 39.54 37.41 -12.31
N GLU A 258 39.55 38.28 -11.29
CA GLU A 258 40.69 39.14 -10.95
C GLU A 258 41.74 38.46 -10.08
N THR A 259 41.37 37.37 -9.38
CA THR A 259 42.18 36.81 -8.28
C THR A 259 42.58 35.34 -8.44
N ALA A 260 41.92 34.60 -9.33
CA ALA A 260 42.32 33.24 -9.67
C ALA A 260 43.63 33.26 -10.50
N PRO A 261 44.52 32.26 -10.32
CA PRO A 261 45.62 32.07 -11.25
C PRO A 261 45.05 31.77 -12.64
N THR A 262 45.61 32.41 -13.68
CA THR A 262 45.25 32.12 -15.07
C THR A 262 45.44 30.63 -15.36
N PRO A 263 44.44 29.89 -15.86
CA PRO A 263 44.57 28.47 -16.13
C PRO A 263 45.65 28.20 -17.19
N ARG A 264 46.28 27.03 -17.13
CA ARG A 264 47.32 26.65 -18.11
C ARG A 264 46.70 26.16 -19.42
N TYR A 265 45.46 25.69 -19.36
CA TYR A 265 44.67 25.22 -20.49
C TYR A 265 43.31 25.95 -20.56
N LEU A 266 42.41 25.50 -21.46
CA LEU A 266 41.06 26.03 -21.59
C LEU A 266 40.20 25.78 -20.33
N GLY A 267 39.09 26.52 -20.23
CA GLY A 267 38.17 26.51 -19.08
C GLY A 267 38.27 27.79 -18.23
N GLY A 268 37.35 27.94 -17.28
CA GLY A 268 37.29 29.12 -16.41
C GLY A 268 36.33 28.95 -15.23
N TYR A 269 36.39 29.90 -14.29
CA TYR A 269 35.45 29.96 -13.16
C TYR A 269 34.17 30.72 -13.54
N SER A 270 33.06 30.31 -12.96
CA SER A 270 31.72 30.87 -13.22
C SER A 270 31.40 32.07 -12.30
N THR A 271 30.62 33.03 -12.81
CA THR A 271 29.96 34.09 -12.03
C THR A 271 29.05 33.54 -10.91
N LEU A 272 28.59 32.29 -11.01
CA LEU A 272 27.89 31.60 -9.91
C LEU A 272 28.86 31.20 -8.79
N GLN A 273 30.10 30.88 -9.12
CA GLN A 273 31.13 30.50 -8.14
C GLN A 273 31.69 31.75 -7.42
N ASP A 274 31.59 32.93 -8.05
CA ASP A 274 31.75 34.26 -7.47
C ASP A 274 30.75 34.55 -6.31
N LEU A 275 29.69 33.74 -6.19
CA LEU A 275 28.66 33.78 -5.14
C LEU A 275 28.76 32.60 -4.14
N SER A 276 29.89 31.89 -4.17
CA SER A 276 30.21 30.75 -3.29
C SER A 276 31.39 31.02 -2.37
N LEU A 277 31.61 30.12 -1.41
CA LEU A 277 32.77 30.14 -0.51
C LEU A 277 34.13 30.17 -1.24
N LEU A 278 34.20 29.65 -2.48
CA LEU A 278 35.44 29.59 -3.28
C LEU A 278 36.14 30.97 -3.39
N ARG A 279 35.35 32.04 -3.54
CA ARG A 279 35.84 33.43 -3.62
C ARG A 279 36.57 33.89 -2.36
N VAL A 280 36.18 33.39 -1.18
CA VAL A 280 36.87 33.67 0.09
C VAL A 280 38.14 32.81 0.26
N LEU A 281 38.13 31.59 -0.28
CA LEU A 281 39.27 30.67 -0.19
C LEU A 281 40.42 31.08 -1.12
N LEU A 282 40.14 31.56 -2.33
CA LEU A 282 41.17 32.02 -3.27
C LEU A 282 41.96 33.23 -2.71
N LEU A 283 41.30 34.13 -1.96
CA LEU A 283 41.98 35.22 -1.23
C LEU A 283 42.94 34.75 -0.11
N LEU A 284 42.84 33.50 0.34
CA LEU A 284 43.67 32.94 1.42
C LEU A 284 44.92 32.23 0.89
N ASP A 285 44.83 31.70 -0.33
CA ASP A 285 45.80 30.80 -0.94
C ASP A 285 46.85 31.50 -1.81
N ASN A 286 46.62 32.78 -2.13
CA ASN A 286 47.68 33.67 -2.59
C ASN A 286 48.72 33.83 -1.46
N ARG A 287 49.86 33.18 -1.67
CA ARG A 287 51.06 33.23 -0.83
C ARG A 287 52.26 33.26 -1.77
N GLU A 288 53.20 34.15 -1.47
CA GLU A 288 54.50 34.23 -2.15
C GLU A 288 54.38 34.57 -3.65
N VAL A 289 53.61 35.63 -3.98
CA VAL A 289 53.83 36.34 -5.25
C VAL A 289 55.18 37.06 -5.14
N SER A 290 56.23 36.40 -5.64
CA SER A 290 57.58 36.94 -5.57
C SER A 290 57.66 38.27 -6.33
N THR A 291 58.10 39.32 -5.63
CA THR A 291 58.06 40.72 -6.09
C THR A 291 59.09 41.06 -7.18
N SER A 292 59.63 40.05 -7.85
CA SER A 292 60.60 40.14 -8.95
C SER A 292 59.94 40.33 -10.32
N SER A 293 58.63 40.08 -10.46
CA SER A 293 57.86 40.45 -11.64
C SER A 293 57.20 41.83 -11.45
N ASN A 294 57.34 42.73 -12.43
CA ASN A 294 57.01 44.15 -12.26
C ASN A 294 55.49 44.49 -12.21
N THR A 295 54.60 43.50 -12.25
CA THR A 295 53.14 43.66 -12.15
C THR A 295 52.69 43.80 -10.69
N ARG A 296 53.07 44.92 -10.05
CA ARG A 296 52.86 45.27 -8.62
C ARG A 296 51.38 45.44 -8.16
N VAL A 297 50.38 44.88 -8.85
CA VAL A 297 49.02 45.46 -8.85
C VAL A 297 48.07 44.95 -7.75
N LEU A 298 48.16 43.68 -7.30
CA LEU A 298 47.04 43.05 -6.58
C LEU A 298 47.28 42.54 -5.15
N GLU A 299 48.49 42.20 -4.72
CA GLU A 299 48.71 41.76 -3.32
C GLU A 299 48.74 42.94 -2.33
N VAL A 300 48.89 44.17 -2.84
CA VAL A 300 49.01 45.42 -2.04
C VAL A 300 47.97 46.46 -2.46
N VAL A 301 46.69 46.08 -2.58
CA VAL A 301 45.60 47.04 -2.78
C VAL A 301 45.50 47.95 -1.55
N ASN A 302 45.97 49.19 -1.69
CA ASN A 302 46.02 50.23 -0.65
C ASN A 302 46.79 49.83 0.64
N GLY A 303 47.80 48.97 0.53
CA GLY A 303 48.75 48.71 1.63
C GLY A 303 48.23 47.88 2.81
N GLN A 304 47.19 47.05 2.63
CA GLN A 304 46.54 46.31 3.74
C GLN A 304 46.42 44.80 3.48
N ASP A 305 46.83 43.99 4.46
CA ASP A 305 46.69 42.53 4.46
C ASP A 305 45.22 42.07 4.40
N LEU A 306 44.72 41.76 3.21
CA LEU A 306 43.37 41.21 3.00
C LEU A 306 43.22 39.80 3.61
N LYS A 307 44.32 39.06 3.73
CA LYS A 307 44.39 37.68 4.25
C LYS A 307 43.82 37.53 5.67
N TRP A 308 44.08 38.50 6.56
CA TRP A 308 43.50 38.52 7.90
C TRP A 308 41.98 38.71 7.84
N ARG A 309 41.49 39.61 6.98
CA ARG A 309 40.04 39.84 6.77
C ARG A 309 39.35 38.59 6.22
N ALA A 310 39.96 37.87 5.29
CA ALA A 310 39.45 36.60 4.77
C ALA A 310 39.33 35.54 5.89
N ARG A 311 40.38 35.36 6.70
CA ARG A 311 40.37 34.42 7.85
C ARG A 311 39.29 34.77 8.88
N VAL A 312 39.13 36.05 9.23
CA VAL A 312 38.08 36.51 10.16
C VAL A 312 36.68 36.21 9.62
N ARG A 313 36.42 36.37 8.32
CA ARG A 313 35.14 35.99 7.70
C ARG A 313 34.88 34.48 7.79
N ILE A 314 35.90 33.64 7.54
CA ILE A 314 35.78 32.18 7.68
C ILE A 314 35.41 31.79 9.12
N ILE A 315 36.02 32.43 10.13
CA ILE A 315 35.68 32.23 11.54
C ILE A 315 34.24 32.67 11.85
N ILE A 316 33.79 33.81 11.32
CA ILE A 316 32.40 34.29 11.48
C ILE A 316 31.41 33.32 10.83
N VAL A 317 31.68 32.84 9.61
CA VAL A 317 30.83 31.87 8.91
C VAL A 317 30.77 30.53 9.66
N ALA A 318 31.90 30.05 10.19
CA ALA A 318 31.95 28.86 11.03
C ALA A 318 31.13 29.02 12.33
N ALA A 319 31.24 30.17 13.01
CA ALA A 319 30.47 30.48 14.21
C ALA A 319 28.96 30.58 13.92
N LEU A 320 28.56 31.26 12.84
CA LEU A 320 27.16 31.34 12.40
C LEU A 320 26.60 29.97 12.04
N LEU A 321 27.35 29.14 11.31
CA LEU A 321 26.97 27.77 10.97
C LEU A 321 26.70 26.94 12.24
N VAL A 322 27.62 26.94 13.21
CA VAL A 322 27.47 26.12 14.42
C VAL A 322 26.38 26.67 15.35
N VAL A 323 26.42 27.97 15.68
CA VAL A 323 25.57 28.57 16.74
C VAL A 323 24.16 28.89 16.24
N VAL A 324 24.00 29.33 15.00
CA VAL A 324 22.70 29.75 14.43
C VAL A 324 22.13 28.68 13.48
N GLY A 325 22.98 28.02 12.69
CA GLY A 325 22.55 27.00 11.72
C GLY A 325 22.27 25.64 12.36
N ILE A 326 23.24 25.07 13.06
CA ILE A 326 23.25 23.66 13.48
C ILE A 326 22.67 23.47 14.89
N LEU A 327 23.08 24.25 15.88
CA LEU A 327 22.64 24.04 17.27
C LEU A 327 21.11 24.19 17.44
N PRO A 328 20.44 25.22 16.89
CA PRO A 328 18.98 25.36 17.02
C PRO A 328 18.26 24.26 16.23
N ALA A 329 18.76 23.91 15.05
CA ALA A 329 18.29 22.80 14.23
C ALA A 329 18.32 21.47 14.98
N LEU A 330 19.45 21.11 15.59
CA LEU A 330 19.64 19.90 16.39
C LEU A 330 18.69 19.87 17.60
N VAL A 331 18.62 20.96 18.38
CA VAL A 331 17.72 21.05 19.54
C VAL A 331 16.25 20.89 19.11
N LYS A 332 15.86 21.48 17.98
CA LYS A 332 14.49 21.38 17.44
C LYS A 332 14.18 19.96 16.95
N ILE A 333 15.14 19.27 16.30
CA ILE A 333 14.98 17.86 15.91
C ILE A 333 14.82 16.98 17.15
N LEU A 334 15.73 17.08 18.12
CA LEU A 334 15.72 16.20 19.30
C LEU A 334 14.46 16.40 20.15
N ARG A 335 13.86 17.60 20.14
CA ARG A 335 12.54 17.85 20.73
C ARG A 335 11.41 17.10 19.99
N GLU A 336 11.28 17.22 18.67
CA GLU A 336 10.24 16.49 17.91
C GLU A 336 10.46 14.98 17.91
N TYR A 337 11.70 14.51 17.84
CA TYR A 337 12.06 13.10 17.98
C TYR A 337 11.66 12.55 19.36
N SER A 338 11.86 13.34 20.44
CA SER A 338 11.40 12.95 21.78
C SER A 338 9.87 12.93 21.89
N LYS A 339 9.16 13.81 21.17
CA LYS A 339 7.69 13.76 21.06
C LYS A 339 7.20 12.54 20.27
N LEU A 340 7.84 12.19 19.16
CA LEU A 340 7.48 10.99 18.39
C LEU A 340 7.74 9.70 19.19
N ILE A 341 8.80 9.64 20.01
CA ILE A 341 9.01 8.52 20.94
C ILE A 341 7.96 8.51 22.06
N ALA A 342 7.58 9.65 22.62
CA ALA A 342 6.50 9.72 23.61
C ALA A 342 5.16 9.27 23.00
N PHE A 343 4.81 9.78 21.82
CA PHE A 343 3.64 9.35 21.06
C PHE A 343 3.65 7.85 20.78
N ARG A 344 4.76 7.29 20.29
CA ARG A 344 4.86 5.86 19.99
C ARG A 344 4.71 4.99 21.23
N ARG A 345 5.20 5.44 22.39
CA ARG A 345 4.95 4.78 23.68
C ARG A 345 3.47 4.87 24.07
N ASN A 346 2.87 6.06 24.03
CA ASN A 346 1.43 6.21 24.29
C ASN A 346 0.58 5.33 23.34
N TRP A 347 0.99 5.17 22.09
CA TRP A 347 0.34 4.27 21.11
C TRP A 347 0.58 2.77 21.44
N THR A 348 1.79 2.34 21.84
CA THR A 348 2.02 0.95 22.29
C THR A 348 1.38 0.62 23.63
N ASP A 349 1.17 1.61 24.48
CA ASP A 349 0.82 1.40 25.89
C ASP A 349 -0.68 1.64 26.12
N VAL A 350 -1.27 2.68 25.49
CA VAL A 350 -2.71 3.02 25.57
C VAL A 350 -3.49 2.36 24.42
N GLN A 351 -3.32 2.82 23.18
CA GLN A 351 -4.10 2.33 22.03
C GLN A 351 -3.97 0.82 21.83
N MET A 352 -2.79 0.28 22.14
CA MET A 352 -2.44 -1.14 22.00
C MET A 352 -2.56 -1.95 23.31
N GLN A 353 -2.84 -1.32 24.46
CA GLN A 353 -2.88 -1.95 25.79
C GLN A 353 -1.61 -2.77 26.17
N GLY A 354 -0.45 -2.40 25.61
CA GLY A 354 0.82 -3.15 25.74
C GLY A 354 0.91 -4.43 24.90
N LYS A 355 -0.12 -4.77 24.10
CA LYS A 355 -0.15 -5.97 23.26
C LYS A 355 0.76 -5.79 22.05
N GLU A 356 1.35 -6.89 21.61
CA GLU A 356 2.24 -7.05 20.46
C GLU A 356 1.71 -8.17 19.56
N MET A 357 2.18 -8.23 18.31
CA MET A 357 1.86 -9.25 17.32
C MET A 357 3.17 -9.77 16.72
N GLY A 358 3.37 -11.09 16.63
CA GLY A 358 4.62 -11.65 16.14
C GLY A 358 4.46 -13.06 15.56
N LEU A 359 5.22 -13.37 14.51
CA LEU A 359 5.25 -14.71 13.89
C LEU A 359 6.42 -15.52 14.41
N SER A 360 6.17 -16.77 14.82
CA SER A 360 7.17 -17.81 14.98
C SER A 360 7.15 -18.74 13.77
N SER A 361 8.27 -18.88 13.05
CA SER A 361 8.41 -19.84 11.96
C SER A 361 8.58 -21.26 12.52
N SER A 362 7.80 -22.24 12.04
CA SER A 362 7.81 -23.61 12.62
C SER A 362 9.14 -24.34 12.48
N LEU A 363 10.03 -23.88 11.59
CA LEU A 363 11.36 -24.45 11.35
C LEU A 363 12.31 -24.42 12.58
N GLU A 364 12.09 -23.54 13.57
CA GLU A 364 12.76 -23.63 14.89
C GLU A 364 11.93 -24.39 15.94
N PHE A 365 10.62 -24.51 15.73
CA PHE A 365 9.65 -25.13 16.64
C PHE A 365 9.11 -26.45 16.06
N SER A 366 10.01 -27.35 15.66
CA SER A 366 9.66 -28.75 15.38
C SER A 366 9.39 -29.47 16.71
N ALA A 367 8.22 -29.17 17.28
CA ALA A 367 7.68 -29.85 18.43
C ALA A 367 7.06 -31.17 17.97
N GLU A 368 7.91 -32.18 17.72
CA GLU A 368 7.45 -33.53 18.06
C GLU A 368 6.93 -33.48 19.50
N PRO A 369 5.67 -33.91 19.76
CA PRO A 369 5.12 -33.86 21.09
C PRO A 369 5.90 -34.85 21.95
N ALA A 370 6.88 -34.32 22.70
CA ALA A 370 7.87 -35.10 23.44
C ALA A 370 7.22 -35.85 24.61
N SER A 371 6.50 -36.93 24.28
CA SER A 371 5.98 -37.96 25.17
C SER A 371 7.17 -38.68 25.79
N SER A 372 7.77 -37.99 26.76
CA SER A 372 9.00 -38.35 27.46
C SER A 372 8.71 -39.51 28.39
N GLY A 373 8.59 -40.69 27.80
CA GLY A 373 8.36 -41.99 28.43
C GLY A 373 9.52 -42.47 29.30
N THR A 374 10.34 -41.58 29.83
CA THR A 374 11.39 -41.83 30.83
C THR A 374 10.78 -42.04 32.24
N GLY A 375 9.71 -42.84 32.30
CA GLY A 375 8.98 -43.24 33.51
C GLY A 375 9.36 -44.61 34.05
N THR A 376 10.42 -45.24 33.53
CA THR A 376 10.91 -46.57 33.89
C THR A 376 11.64 -46.61 35.24
N GLY A 377 10.96 -46.27 36.35
CA GLY A 377 11.46 -46.67 37.67
C GLY A 377 11.04 -45.88 38.91
N ARG A 378 9.99 -46.38 39.58
CA ARG A 378 10.12 -46.81 41.00
C ARG A 378 10.60 -45.77 42.04
N ARG A 379 9.71 -44.89 42.52
CA ARG A 379 9.65 -44.60 43.98
C ARG A 379 8.30 -44.08 44.51
N ARG A 380 7.87 -44.76 45.58
CA ARG A 380 6.93 -44.40 46.67
C ARG A 380 5.68 -43.53 46.39
N ARG A 381 4.54 -44.11 46.78
CA ARG A 381 3.41 -43.40 47.41
C ARG A 381 3.90 -42.29 48.36
N GLN A 382 3.53 -41.04 48.09
CA GLN A 382 3.43 -39.99 49.10
C GLN A 382 2.33 -39.01 48.71
N GLY A 383 1.08 -39.41 48.92
CA GLY A 383 -0.06 -38.55 48.65
C GLY A 383 -0.21 -37.48 49.73
N ARG A 384 -0.14 -36.20 49.34
CA ARG A 384 -0.72 -35.06 50.07
C ARG A 384 -0.79 -33.82 49.18
N GLN A 385 -1.96 -33.18 49.19
CA GLN A 385 -2.09 -31.72 49.31
C GLN A 385 -1.47 -30.86 48.18
N TRP A 386 -2.11 -30.86 46.99
CA TRP A 386 -1.90 -29.79 45.98
C TRP A 386 -3.21 -29.14 45.48
N GLU A 387 -4.31 -29.35 46.20
CA GLU A 387 -5.69 -29.04 45.77
C GLU A 387 -6.21 -27.68 46.29
N SER A 388 -5.32 -26.83 46.82
CA SER A 388 -5.69 -25.59 47.56
C SER A 388 -5.11 -24.29 46.97
N SER A 389 -4.47 -24.33 45.80
CA SER A 389 -3.71 -23.18 45.26
C SER A 389 -4.49 -22.31 44.25
N HIS A 390 -5.65 -22.75 43.76
CA HIS A 390 -6.34 -22.11 42.62
C HIS A 390 -6.94 -20.72 42.88
N HIS A 391 -6.93 -20.21 44.12
CA HIS A 391 -7.53 -18.91 44.46
C HIS A 391 -6.55 -17.73 44.58
N MET A 392 -5.23 -17.94 44.46
CA MET A 392 -4.24 -16.85 44.57
C MET A 392 -3.99 -16.08 43.26
N PHE A 393 -4.09 -16.72 42.09
CA PHE A 393 -3.61 -16.16 40.82
C PHE A 393 -4.36 -14.91 40.34
N SER A 394 -5.65 -14.76 40.68
CA SER A 394 -6.51 -13.65 40.25
C SER A 394 -6.03 -12.24 40.69
N GLN A 395 -4.98 -12.15 41.51
CA GLN A 395 -4.32 -10.88 41.87
C GLN A 395 -2.90 -10.75 41.30
N GLU A 396 -2.29 -11.84 40.81
CA GLU A 396 -0.96 -11.83 40.16
C GLU A 396 -1.04 -11.51 38.66
N ASP A 397 -2.17 -11.78 38.00
CA ASP A 397 -2.40 -11.51 36.56
C ASP A 397 -2.14 -10.04 36.16
N VAL A 398 -2.30 -9.12 37.12
CA VAL A 398 -2.04 -7.67 36.96
C VAL A 398 -0.55 -7.37 36.71
N GLY A 399 0.37 -8.30 37.00
CA GLY A 399 1.81 -8.13 36.93
C GLY A 399 2.52 -8.85 35.75
N LEU A 400 1.81 -9.52 34.85
CA LEU A 400 2.43 -10.33 33.79
C LEU A 400 3.06 -9.47 32.66
N GLU A 401 4.39 -9.31 32.71
CA GLU A 401 5.17 -8.56 31.70
C GLU A 401 5.36 -9.31 30.37
N VAL A 402 5.24 -10.64 30.39
CA VAL A 402 5.25 -11.52 29.20
C VAL A 402 4.07 -12.46 29.32
N ASP A 403 3.16 -12.39 28.37
CA ASP A 403 1.85 -13.04 28.39
C ASP A 403 1.40 -13.30 26.94
N VAL A 404 0.82 -14.48 26.67
CA VAL A 404 0.37 -14.88 25.33
C VAL A 404 -1.15 -15.04 25.38
N LEU A 405 -1.85 -14.01 24.93
CA LEU A 405 -3.31 -13.90 25.01
C LEU A 405 -4.02 -14.76 23.95
N SER A 406 -3.40 -14.95 22.79
CA SER A 406 -3.96 -15.76 21.71
C SER A 406 -2.88 -16.28 20.77
N LEU A 407 -3.05 -17.54 20.34
CA LEU A 407 -2.19 -18.29 19.44
C LEU A 407 -3.02 -18.66 18.20
N PHE A 408 -2.51 -18.38 17.00
CA PHE A 408 -3.14 -18.75 15.73
C PHE A 408 -2.17 -19.60 14.90
N THR A 409 -2.67 -20.71 14.38
CA THR A 409 -1.96 -21.59 13.44
C THR A 409 -1.86 -20.95 12.06
N VAL A 410 -0.70 -21.08 11.40
CA VAL A 410 -0.52 -20.76 9.99
C VAL A 410 -0.28 -22.06 9.23
N VAL A 411 -1.31 -22.55 8.55
CA VAL A 411 -1.25 -23.69 7.61
C VAL A 411 -0.90 -23.19 6.20
N ASP A 412 -0.48 -24.10 5.33
CA ASP A 412 -0.20 -23.79 3.93
C ASP A 412 -1.47 -23.47 3.10
N THR A 413 -1.68 -22.20 2.77
CA THR A 413 -2.81 -21.77 1.93
C THR A 413 -2.50 -21.74 0.42
N GLN A 414 -1.33 -22.17 -0.06
CA GLN A 414 -0.93 -22.01 -1.48
C GLN A 414 -1.86 -22.72 -2.48
N ARG A 415 -2.43 -23.88 -2.12
CA ARG A 415 -3.45 -24.53 -2.96
C ARG A 415 -4.76 -23.73 -2.97
N LEU A 416 -5.13 -23.16 -1.83
CA LEU A 416 -6.37 -22.41 -1.65
C LEU A 416 -6.32 -21.03 -2.33
N SER A 417 -5.17 -20.35 -2.31
CA SER A 417 -4.97 -19.09 -3.06
C SER A 417 -5.13 -19.31 -4.57
N LEU A 418 -4.57 -20.39 -5.12
CA LEU A 418 -4.71 -20.73 -6.54
C LEU A 418 -6.18 -21.04 -6.92
N LEU A 419 -6.91 -21.77 -6.07
CA LEU A 419 -8.35 -22.03 -6.29
C LEU A 419 -9.17 -20.73 -6.22
N ILE A 420 -8.81 -19.80 -5.32
CA ILE A 420 -9.47 -18.48 -5.22
C ILE A 420 -9.16 -17.60 -6.43
N GLU A 421 -7.93 -17.63 -6.96
CA GLU A 421 -7.58 -16.95 -8.23
C GLU A 421 -8.39 -17.52 -9.41
N GLU A 422 -8.52 -18.84 -9.54
CA GLU A 422 -9.38 -19.46 -10.55
C GLU A 422 -10.87 -19.11 -10.36
N ARG A 423 -11.37 -19.08 -9.12
CA ARG A 423 -12.74 -18.63 -8.81
C ARG A 423 -12.96 -17.18 -9.21
N ASP A 424 -12.03 -16.27 -8.93
CA ASP A 424 -12.14 -14.86 -9.33
C ASP A 424 -12.08 -14.69 -10.87
N GLU A 425 -11.29 -15.50 -11.59
CA GLU A 425 -11.32 -15.56 -13.07
C GLU A 425 -12.67 -16.09 -13.61
N ILE A 426 -13.23 -17.13 -12.98
CA ILE A 426 -14.55 -17.69 -13.32
C ILE A 426 -15.66 -16.66 -13.04
N LEU A 427 -15.59 -15.91 -11.94
CA LEU A 427 -16.52 -14.85 -11.59
C LEU A 427 -16.45 -13.68 -12.57
N GLU A 428 -15.24 -13.24 -12.93
CA GLU A 428 -15.05 -12.19 -13.94
C GLU A 428 -15.66 -12.60 -15.29
N ARG A 429 -15.44 -13.84 -15.74
CA ARG A 429 -16.07 -14.35 -16.97
C ARG A 429 -17.58 -14.50 -16.87
N LEU A 430 -18.11 -14.91 -15.71
CA LEU A 430 -19.54 -14.97 -15.46
C LEU A 430 -20.14 -13.55 -15.56
N GLU A 431 -19.64 -12.58 -14.81
CA GLU A 431 -20.10 -11.19 -14.87
C GLU A 431 -20.03 -10.58 -16.28
N ILE A 432 -18.99 -10.88 -17.06
CA ILE A 432 -18.90 -10.44 -18.47
C ILE A 432 -20.04 -11.03 -19.30
N ALA A 433 -20.40 -12.30 -19.07
CA ALA A 433 -21.48 -12.97 -19.79
C ALA A 433 -22.86 -12.46 -19.35
N GLU A 434 -23.11 -12.28 -18.05
CA GLU A 434 -24.34 -11.66 -17.52
C GLU A 434 -24.50 -10.22 -18.02
N ALA A 435 -23.43 -9.41 -18.02
CA ALA A 435 -23.46 -8.04 -18.54
C ALA A 435 -23.72 -7.99 -20.06
N LYS A 436 -23.15 -8.94 -20.83
CA LYS A 436 -23.42 -9.13 -22.27
C LYS A 436 -24.87 -9.54 -22.52
N TYR A 437 -25.46 -10.37 -21.65
CA TYR A 437 -26.87 -10.75 -21.69
C TYR A 437 -27.80 -9.56 -21.37
N ILE A 438 -27.59 -8.86 -20.25
CA ILE A 438 -28.40 -7.69 -19.87
C ILE A 438 -28.33 -6.60 -20.95
N ALA A 439 -27.13 -6.29 -21.44
CA ALA A 439 -26.94 -5.29 -22.50
C ALA A 439 -27.49 -5.70 -23.88
N SER A 440 -27.92 -6.97 -24.06
CA SER A 440 -28.61 -7.42 -25.28
C SER A 440 -30.07 -6.95 -25.35
N PHE A 441 -30.65 -6.51 -24.24
CA PHE A 441 -31.98 -5.93 -24.18
C PHE A 441 -31.92 -4.40 -24.21
N ARG A 442 -33.02 -3.79 -24.69
CA ARG A 442 -33.29 -2.39 -24.39
C ARG A 442 -34.73 -2.20 -23.96
N MET A 443 -34.94 -1.18 -23.14
CA MET A 443 -36.26 -0.63 -22.86
C MET A 443 -36.81 0.05 -24.12
N SER A 444 -37.36 -0.74 -25.05
CA SER A 444 -38.17 -0.22 -26.14
C SER A 444 -39.46 0.33 -25.56
N THR A 445 -39.45 1.59 -25.12
CA THR A 445 -40.69 2.37 -25.07
C THR A 445 -41.35 2.21 -26.45
N PRO A 446 -42.61 1.76 -26.54
CA PRO A 446 -43.27 1.72 -27.84
C PRO A 446 -43.26 3.15 -28.40
N GLU A 447 -42.80 3.30 -29.65
CA GLU A 447 -43.02 4.56 -30.35
C GLU A 447 -44.51 4.86 -30.29
N PRO A 448 -44.93 6.07 -29.86
CA PRO A 448 -46.35 6.40 -29.78
C PRO A 448 -46.93 6.22 -31.18
N SER A 449 -47.86 5.28 -31.32
CA SER A 449 -48.30 4.79 -32.62
C SER A 449 -48.78 5.94 -33.49
N PHE A 450 -48.09 6.18 -34.60
CA PHE A 450 -48.34 7.31 -35.53
C PHE A 450 -49.80 7.42 -36.01
N VAL A 451 -50.59 6.36 -35.83
CA VAL A 451 -52.04 6.28 -36.08
C VAL A 451 -52.86 7.22 -35.17
N ASP A 452 -52.44 7.47 -33.94
CA ASP A 452 -53.17 8.35 -33.00
C ASP A 452 -52.87 9.85 -33.22
N LEU A 453 -51.91 10.19 -34.10
CA LEU A 453 -51.53 11.57 -34.43
C LEU A 453 -52.34 12.12 -35.63
N ASN A 454 -53.65 11.86 -35.61
CA ASN A 454 -54.60 12.46 -36.54
C ASN A 454 -54.75 13.96 -36.24
N LEU A 455 -53.89 14.76 -36.88
CA LEU A 455 -53.96 16.22 -36.90
C LEU A 455 -55.26 16.66 -37.58
N THR A 456 -56.31 16.89 -36.79
CA THR A 456 -57.53 17.55 -37.26
C THR A 456 -57.18 18.92 -37.84
N PRO A 457 -57.49 19.19 -39.12
CA PRO A 457 -57.14 20.46 -39.76
C PRO A 457 -57.91 21.62 -39.13
N ALA A 458 -57.33 22.82 -39.19
CA ALA A 458 -57.90 24.01 -38.57
C ALA A 458 -59.15 24.52 -39.31
N GLY A 459 -60.32 24.00 -38.93
CA GLY A 459 -61.64 24.58 -39.19
C GLY A 459 -62.16 25.29 -37.94
N GLY A 460 -62.66 26.51 -38.08
CA GLY A 460 -62.92 27.39 -36.93
C GLY A 460 -64.39 27.55 -36.51
N THR A 461 -64.57 28.44 -35.53
CA THR A 461 -65.81 29.11 -35.08
C THR A 461 -66.73 28.41 -34.06
N HIS A 462 -67.11 29.21 -33.04
CA HIS A 462 -68.27 29.15 -32.14
C HIS A 462 -68.63 27.87 -31.33
N GLY A 463 -68.14 27.82 -30.09
CA GLY A 463 -69.01 28.09 -28.93
C GLY A 463 -69.57 26.92 -28.09
N ILE A 464 -69.46 27.06 -26.75
CA ILE A 464 -70.23 26.42 -25.64
C ILE A 464 -70.23 24.86 -25.61
N THR A 465 -70.09 24.14 -24.48
CA THR A 465 -70.73 24.33 -23.16
C THR A 465 -69.98 23.59 -22.02
N HIS A 466 -70.43 23.80 -20.77
CA HIS A 466 -70.08 23.07 -19.53
C HIS A 466 -70.43 21.55 -19.55
N ILE A 467 -70.18 20.88 -18.40
CA ILE A 467 -70.70 19.57 -17.89
C ILE A 467 -69.68 18.42 -18.01
N SER A 468 -69.40 17.59 -16.98
CA SER A 468 -69.58 17.72 -15.52
C SER A 468 -68.67 16.72 -14.76
N ARG A 469 -68.64 16.78 -13.41
CA ARG A 469 -67.86 15.86 -12.56
C ARG A 469 -68.56 14.49 -12.42
N PRO A 470 -67.85 13.34 -12.55
CA PRO A 470 -68.42 12.05 -12.16
C PRO A 470 -68.63 11.95 -10.64
N ARG A 471 -69.68 11.22 -10.27
CA ARG A 471 -70.29 11.16 -8.93
C ARG A 471 -69.67 10.03 -8.10
N LYS A 472 -69.32 10.28 -6.83
CA LYS A 472 -68.97 9.19 -5.89
C LYS A 472 -70.21 8.34 -5.61
N LEU A 473 -70.10 7.03 -5.77
CA LEU A 473 -71.06 6.05 -5.26
C LEU A 473 -70.44 5.29 -4.09
N THR A 474 -71.17 5.25 -2.98
CA THR A 474 -70.76 4.61 -1.73
C THR A 474 -71.60 3.39 -1.44
N GLY A 475 -70.95 2.26 -1.16
CA GLY A 475 -71.48 1.21 -0.29
C GLY A 475 -72.43 0.18 -0.91
N SER A 476 -72.00 -1.09 -0.85
CA SER A 476 -72.83 -2.14 -0.26
C SER A 476 -71.92 -3.09 0.54
N SER A 477 -72.48 -3.77 1.53
CA SER A 477 -71.73 -4.44 2.60
C SER A 477 -71.94 -5.96 2.63
N ALA A 478 -70.91 -6.67 3.11
CA ALA A 478 -70.98 -8.01 3.71
C ALA A 478 -71.39 -9.20 2.81
N GLY A 479 -70.69 -10.32 2.96
CA GLY A 479 -70.90 -11.53 2.13
C GLY A 479 -70.11 -12.76 2.59
N THR A 480 -70.12 -13.07 3.88
CA THR A 480 -69.37 -14.22 4.44
C THR A 480 -70.08 -15.55 4.25
N ARG A 481 -69.50 -16.51 3.49
CA ARG A 481 -69.51 -17.95 3.85
C ARG A 481 -68.56 -18.85 3.04
N ARG A 482 -68.15 -19.95 3.70
CA ARG A 482 -67.34 -21.07 3.16
C ARG A 482 -68.13 -21.92 2.15
N ARG A 483 -67.46 -22.49 1.14
CA ARG A 483 -67.21 -23.96 1.06
C ARG A 483 -66.23 -24.38 -0.05
N ARG A 484 -65.80 -25.65 0.02
CA ARG A 484 -64.81 -26.32 -0.85
C ARG A 484 -65.30 -26.43 -2.31
N GLY A 485 -64.39 -26.32 -3.27
CA GLY A 485 -64.62 -26.64 -4.69
C GLY A 485 -63.31 -26.97 -5.42
N ARG A 486 -63.33 -28.05 -6.21
CA ARG A 486 -62.21 -28.68 -6.96
C ARG A 486 -61.26 -27.74 -7.73
N ASN A 487 -60.02 -28.20 -7.93
CA ASN A 487 -59.16 -27.76 -9.03
C ASN A 487 -59.88 -27.94 -10.39
N PRO A 488 -59.91 -26.91 -11.26
CA PRO A 488 -59.78 -27.09 -12.70
C PRO A 488 -58.29 -27.30 -13.07
N ALA A 489 -58.01 -28.13 -14.06
CA ALA A 489 -56.64 -28.40 -14.51
C ALA A 489 -56.14 -27.38 -15.55
N ASN A 490 -54.85 -27.46 -15.87
CA ASN A 490 -54.15 -26.66 -16.88
C ASN A 490 -54.98 -26.45 -18.17
N ALA A 491 -55.40 -25.21 -18.43
CA ALA A 491 -56.01 -24.78 -19.69
C ALA A 491 -55.07 -23.80 -20.41
N SER A 492 -54.04 -24.35 -21.06
CA SER A 492 -53.00 -23.58 -21.74
C SER A 492 -53.38 -23.22 -23.19
N SER A 493 -54.07 -22.09 -23.40
CA SER A 493 -54.11 -21.42 -24.71
C SER A 493 -54.78 -20.04 -24.71
N SER A 494 -53.98 -18.97 -24.79
CA SER A 494 -54.07 -17.95 -25.87
C SER A 494 -53.16 -16.74 -25.60
N LEU A 495 -52.07 -16.62 -26.36
CA LEU A 495 -51.34 -15.36 -26.61
C LEU A 495 -51.05 -14.45 -25.39
N SER A 496 -50.36 -14.98 -24.39
CA SER A 496 -49.46 -14.14 -23.60
C SER A 496 -48.40 -13.55 -24.54
N PRO A 497 -48.14 -12.23 -24.57
CA PRO A 497 -47.14 -11.65 -25.45
C PRO A 497 -45.75 -12.19 -25.09
N THR A 498 -44.96 -12.56 -26.10
CA THR A 498 -43.69 -13.28 -25.94
C THR A 498 -42.60 -12.40 -25.34
N SER A 499 -42.56 -12.31 -24.02
CA SER A 499 -41.42 -11.73 -23.29
C SER A 499 -40.15 -12.49 -23.65
N TYR A 500 -39.15 -11.79 -24.17
CA TYR A 500 -37.86 -12.38 -24.55
C TYR A 500 -36.91 -12.62 -23.35
N VAL A 501 -37.26 -12.08 -22.17
CA VAL A 501 -36.71 -12.53 -20.89
C VAL A 501 -37.17 -13.98 -20.68
N ALA A 502 -36.24 -14.89 -20.35
CA ALA A 502 -36.59 -16.29 -20.17
C ALA A 502 -37.60 -16.47 -19.02
N PRO A 503 -38.62 -17.34 -19.15
CA PRO A 503 -39.51 -17.65 -18.05
C PRO A 503 -38.73 -18.28 -16.88
N SER A 504 -38.98 -17.86 -15.63
CA SER A 504 -38.30 -18.38 -14.44
C SER A 504 -38.36 -19.92 -14.30
N SER A 505 -39.37 -20.56 -14.91
CA SER A 505 -39.45 -22.02 -15.03
C SER A 505 -38.27 -22.68 -15.77
N TYR A 506 -37.54 -21.97 -16.63
CA TYR A 506 -36.33 -22.48 -17.31
C TYR A 506 -35.10 -22.49 -16.40
N TYR A 507 -35.01 -21.57 -15.44
CA TYR A 507 -33.92 -21.49 -14.46
C TYR A 507 -34.03 -22.59 -13.39
N LYS A 508 -35.22 -23.19 -13.23
CA LYS A 508 -35.51 -24.32 -12.36
C LYS A 508 -34.90 -25.65 -12.85
N LEU A 509 -33.58 -25.69 -13.02
CA LEU A 509 -32.82 -26.92 -13.19
C LEU A 509 -33.01 -27.80 -11.94
N GLY A 510 -33.65 -28.96 -12.12
CA GLY A 510 -34.09 -29.85 -11.04
C GLY A 510 -32.99 -30.62 -10.32
N ILE A 511 -31.93 -29.96 -9.85
CA ILE A 511 -30.83 -30.58 -9.08
C ILE A 511 -31.22 -30.63 -7.59
N ARG A 512 -32.22 -31.45 -7.28
CA ARG A 512 -32.73 -31.65 -5.92
C ARG A 512 -31.83 -32.63 -5.14
N GLY A 513 -30.66 -32.17 -4.69
CA GLY A 513 -29.77 -33.02 -3.87
C GLY A 513 -28.46 -32.45 -3.33
N ILE A 514 -27.97 -31.26 -3.74
CA ILE A 514 -26.58 -30.83 -3.43
C ILE A 514 -26.48 -29.41 -2.80
N ASN A 515 -27.57 -28.63 -2.74
CA ASN A 515 -27.55 -27.26 -2.20
C ASN A 515 -28.20 -27.17 -0.80
N GLY A 516 -27.48 -26.63 0.20
CA GLY A 516 -28.07 -25.96 1.38
C GLY A 516 -27.71 -26.55 2.76
N GLY A 517 -26.92 -25.82 3.55
CA GLY A 517 -26.69 -26.07 4.98
C GLY A 517 -27.86 -25.63 5.87
N ARG A 518 -27.93 -26.15 7.10
CA ARG A 518 -29.15 -26.22 7.92
C ARG A 518 -29.26 -25.15 9.04
N PHE A 519 -28.71 -23.95 8.84
CA PHE A 519 -28.52 -22.95 9.91
C PHE A 519 -29.27 -21.61 9.74
N ALA A 520 -30.03 -21.39 8.66
CA ALA A 520 -30.76 -20.14 8.44
C ALA A 520 -32.09 -20.36 7.67
N ASP A 521 -33.05 -21.02 8.33
CA ASP A 521 -34.49 -20.81 8.10
C ASP A 521 -35.26 -21.54 9.24
N ASP A 522 -35.81 -20.77 10.17
CA ASP A 522 -36.57 -21.27 11.31
C ASP A 522 -38.07 -21.07 11.08
N ASP A 523 -38.74 -22.04 10.46
CA ASP A 523 -40.16 -22.28 10.75
C ASP A 523 -40.68 -23.67 10.32
N THR A 524 -41.21 -24.43 11.28
CA THR A 524 -42.13 -25.58 11.11
C THR A 524 -41.75 -26.77 10.20
N ARG A 525 -40.97 -27.74 10.71
CA ARG A 525 -41.38 -29.17 10.87
C ARG A 525 -40.24 -30.10 11.31
N THR A 526 -40.32 -30.60 12.54
CA THR A 526 -39.46 -31.68 13.05
C THR A 526 -39.88 -33.06 12.53
N SER A 527 -38.92 -33.86 12.05
CA SER A 527 -39.15 -35.28 11.74
C SER A 527 -39.24 -36.12 13.03
N PHE A 528 -40.12 -37.12 13.05
CA PHE A 528 -40.31 -37.97 14.24
C PHE A 528 -39.09 -38.82 14.61
N THR A 529 -38.20 -39.10 13.66
CA THR A 529 -37.04 -39.99 13.83
C THR A 529 -35.97 -39.46 14.77
N ASP A 530 -35.76 -38.13 14.83
CA ASP A 530 -34.75 -37.52 15.72
C ASP A 530 -35.21 -37.50 17.19
N SER A 531 -36.52 -37.66 17.44
CA SER A 531 -37.13 -37.51 18.79
C SER A 531 -36.80 -38.64 19.77
N VAL A 532 -36.33 -39.79 19.29
CA VAL A 532 -36.14 -41.01 20.10
C VAL A 532 -34.74 -41.06 20.74
N ASN A 533 -33.73 -40.49 20.09
CA ASN A 533 -32.32 -40.58 20.54
C ASN A 533 -31.88 -39.44 21.46
N GLN A 534 -32.75 -38.48 21.81
CA GLN A 534 -32.43 -37.35 22.70
C GLN A 534 -32.78 -37.57 24.19
N ARG A 535 -33.14 -38.80 24.61
CA ARG A 535 -33.26 -39.16 26.02
C ARG A 535 -32.07 -40.01 26.47
N ILE A 536 -31.52 -39.65 27.65
CA ILE A 536 -30.45 -40.33 28.39
C ILE A 536 -29.02 -40.06 27.85
N VAL A 537 -28.59 -38.80 27.88
CA VAL A 537 -27.30 -38.44 28.51
C VAL A 537 -27.55 -37.22 29.40
N GLY A 538 -27.25 -37.34 30.69
CA GLY A 538 -27.38 -36.23 31.66
C GLY A 538 -26.04 -35.90 32.28
N THR A 539 -25.35 -34.89 31.76
CA THR A 539 -24.10 -34.36 32.32
C THR A 539 -24.24 -32.88 32.65
N ARG A 540 -24.00 -32.51 33.92
CA ARG A 540 -23.98 -31.12 34.36
C ARG A 540 -22.73 -30.41 33.84
N PHE A 541 -22.88 -29.58 32.82
CA PHE A 541 -22.02 -28.41 32.64
C PHE A 541 -22.84 -27.15 32.94
N GLN A 542 -22.56 -26.52 34.08
CA GLN A 542 -22.98 -25.15 34.35
C GLN A 542 -21.83 -24.23 33.94
N GLU A 543 -21.92 -23.63 32.76
CA GLU A 543 -21.00 -22.56 32.36
C GLU A 543 -21.25 -21.32 33.22
N GLY A 544 -20.46 -21.19 34.28
CA GLY A 544 -20.56 -20.10 35.24
C GLY A 544 -20.07 -18.78 34.67
N SER A 545 -20.93 -18.09 33.89
CA SER A 545 -20.65 -16.75 33.38
C SER A 545 -20.31 -15.79 34.53
N ARG A 546 -19.03 -15.43 34.63
CA ARG A 546 -18.47 -14.51 35.63
C ARG A 546 -17.73 -13.34 34.97
N SER A 547 -18.50 -12.48 34.31
CA SER A 547 -18.01 -11.24 33.69
C SER A 547 -18.87 -10.01 34.06
N SER A 548 -19.15 -9.85 35.35
CA SER A 548 -19.79 -8.64 35.91
C SER A 548 -19.05 -8.13 37.15
N MET A 549 -18.09 -7.22 36.93
CA MET A 549 -17.39 -6.45 37.99
C MET A 549 -17.87 -4.99 38.09
N ILE A 550 -19.13 -4.72 37.72
CA ILE A 550 -19.76 -3.40 37.90
C ILE A 550 -21.14 -3.59 38.55
N PHE A 551 -21.16 -3.73 39.89
CA PHE A 551 -22.16 -3.19 40.84
C PHE A 551 -22.08 -3.82 42.24
N SER A 552 -21.07 -3.45 43.03
CA SER A 552 -21.18 -3.28 44.50
C SER A 552 -19.97 -2.45 44.98
N ARG A 553 -20.05 -1.61 46.01
CA ARG A 553 -21.09 -1.42 47.04
C ARG A 553 -21.50 0.05 47.18
N LEU A 554 -22.72 0.28 47.65
CA LEU A 554 -23.12 1.56 48.25
C LEU A 554 -22.50 1.69 49.66
N PRO A 555 -21.87 2.83 50.00
CA PRO A 555 -21.63 3.21 51.39
C PRO A 555 -22.78 4.10 51.89
N VAL A 556 -23.55 3.62 52.88
CA VAL A 556 -24.58 4.43 53.56
C VAL A 556 -24.04 4.91 54.90
N GLY A 557 -24.04 6.24 55.11
CA GLY A 557 -24.04 6.85 56.44
C GLY A 557 -22.79 7.65 56.82
N SER A 558 -23.03 8.87 57.31
CA SER A 558 -22.11 9.81 57.98
C SER A 558 -21.00 10.48 57.14
N LEU A 559 -20.53 11.69 57.46
CA LEU A 559 -21.18 12.95 57.87
C LEU A 559 -20.07 14.04 57.87
N PHE A 560 -20.43 15.29 57.55
CA PHE A 560 -19.54 16.47 57.54
C PHE A 560 -18.27 16.46 56.67
N ARG A 561 -18.22 17.40 55.73
CA ARG A 561 -16.99 17.81 55.03
C ARG A 561 -16.40 19.04 55.75
N ALA A 562 -15.30 18.87 56.47
CA ALA A 562 -14.53 19.98 57.02
C ALA A 562 -13.37 20.34 56.07
N THR A 563 -13.39 21.54 55.50
CA THR A 563 -12.25 22.14 54.78
C THR A 563 -11.79 23.38 55.54
N THR A 564 -10.52 23.44 55.90
CA THR A 564 -9.90 24.57 56.61
C THR A 564 -9.90 25.82 55.73
N SER A 565 -10.31 26.98 56.31
CA SER A 565 -10.49 28.30 55.66
C SER A 565 -11.50 28.32 54.48
N VAL A 566 -12.70 28.90 54.62
CA VAL A 566 -13.04 30.35 54.67
C VAL A 566 -12.81 31.02 53.29
N VAL A 567 -13.80 31.53 52.55
CA VAL A 567 -15.24 31.88 52.83
C VAL A 567 -16.18 31.13 51.85
N LEU A 568 -17.46 30.94 52.23
CA LEU A 568 -18.56 30.62 51.32
C LEU A 568 -19.59 31.75 51.35
N ASP A 569 -20.11 32.13 50.18
CA ASP A 569 -21.14 33.15 49.99
C ASP A 569 -22.18 32.64 48.98
N ALA A 570 -23.42 33.13 49.05
CA ALA A 570 -24.58 32.52 48.39
C ALA A 570 -25.07 33.30 47.15
N VAL A 571 -25.53 32.58 46.13
CA VAL A 571 -26.17 33.13 44.92
C VAL A 571 -27.50 32.41 44.68
N PRO A 572 -28.63 33.11 44.48
CA PRO A 572 -29.96 32.51 44.35
C PRO A 572 -30.31 32.06 42.92
N GLU A 573 -31.47 31.42 42.78
CA GLU A 573 -32.10 30.99 41.52
C GLU A 573 -32.61 32.19 40.67
N PRO A 574 -33.22 31.93 39.50
CA PRO A 574 -34.69 31.75 39.53
C PRO A 574 -35.27 30.60 38.67
N GLU A 575 -36.24 29.90 39.25
CA GLU A 575 -37.59 29.61 38.73
C GLU A 575 -37.79 29.03 37.31
N LEU A 576 -38.44 27.86 37.23
CA LEU A 576 -39.73 27.72 36.51
C LEU A 576 -40.50 26.43 36.91
N GLU A 577 -41.83 26.53 36.88
CA GLU A 577 -42.86 25.62 37.41
C GLU A 577 -43.41 24.63 36.31
N LEU A 578 -44.21 23.56 36.52
CA LEU A 578 -44.66 22.73 37.67
C LEU A 578 -45.15 21.34 37.14
N GLU A 579 -45.06 20.28 37.96
CA GLU A 579 -45.98 19.10 38.14
C GLU A 579 -46.71 18.32 36.98
N PRO A 580 -47.30 17.11 37.23
CA PRO A 580 -47.00 16.07 38.23
C PRO A 580 -47.00 14.59 37.71
N ASP A 581 -46.41 13.71 38.52
CA ASP A 581 -46.72 12.30 38.83
C ASP A 581 -47.14 11.24 37.76
N ALA A 582 -46.25 10.26 37.56
CA ALA A 582 -46.60 8.84 37.43
C ALA A 582 -45.44 7.94 37.92
N PRO A 583 -45.64 7.00 38.87
CA PRO A 583 -44.56 6.15 39.37
C PRO A 583 -44.19 5.02 38.39
N ILE A 584 -42.89 4.91 38.08
CA ILE A 584 -42.34 3.83 37.23
C ILE A 584 -42.34 2.50 38.02
N PRO A 585 -42.95 1.42 37.51
CA PRO A 585 -43.01 0.14 38.23
C PRO A 585 -41.67 -0.61 38.25
N ASP A 586 -41.38 -1.32 39.34
CA ASP A 586 -40.16 -2.12 39.50
C ASP A 586 -40.13 -3.31 38.50
N PRO A 587 -39.14 -3.39 37.59
CA PRO A 587 -39.04 -4.46 36.60
C PRO A 587 -38.81 -5.86 37.20
N ARG A 588 -38.58 -5.99 38.52
CA ARG A 588 -38.36 -7.27 39.20
C ARG A 588 -39.62 -8.13 39.37
N VAL A 589 -40.82 -7.58 39.16
CA VAL A 589 -42.10 -8.26 39.46
C VAL A 589 -42.79 -8.84 38.20
N HIS A 590 -42.42 -8.40 36.99
CA HIS A 590 -43.12 -8.77 35.75
C HIS A 590 -42.18 -9.31 34.65
N GLY A 591 -41.40 -10.34 34.99
CA GLY A 591 -40.66 -11.16 34.02
C GLY A 591 -41.50 -12.32 33.45
N PRO A 592 -41.35 -12.70 32.17
CA PRO A 592 -42.29 -13.58 31.45
C PRO A 592 -42.31 -15.07 31.85
N ASN A 593 -41.54 -15.49 32.86
CA ASN A 593 -41.40 -16.90 33.29
C ASN A 593 -41.88 -17.15 34.73
N TYR A 594 -42.77 -16.31 35.28
CA TYR A 594 -43.26 -16.47 36.66
C TYR A 594 -44.36 -17.54 36.76
N VAL A 595 -43.96 -18.80 36.99
CA VAL A 595 -44.89 -19.91 37.29
C VAL A 595 -45.27 -19.89 38.77
N ALA A 596 -46.53 -19.57 39.06
CA ALA A 596 -47.05 -19.63 40.42
C ALA A 596 -47.03 -21.08 40.96
N ARG A 597 -46.56 -21.26 42.20
CA ARG A 597 -46.49 -22.55 42.88
C ARG A 597 -47.28 -22.48 44.18
N THR A 598 -48.36 -23.26 44.27
CA THR A 598 -49.25 -23.31 45.44
C THR A 598 -48.57 -23.99 46.63
N THR A 599 -48.94 -23.56 47.83
CA THR A 599 -48.42 -24.01 49.13
C THR A 599 -49.40 -24.94 49.82
N GLU A 600 -48.95 -26.14 50.22
CA GLU A 600 -49.56 -27.08 51.19
C GLU A 600 -48.61 -28.31 51.28
N ASP A 601 -48.41 -29.01 52.40
CA ASP A 601 -48.36 -28.61 53.81
C ASP A 601 -47.58 -29.68 54.63
N THR A 602 -47.19 -29.37 55.87
CA THR A 602 -46.84 -30.27 56.99
C THR A 602 -45.65 -31.28 56.95
N THR A 603 -44.87 -31.23 58.04
CA THR A 603 -44.20 -32.34 58.79
C THR A 603 -43.00 -33.12 58.23
N GLU A 604 -41.95 -33.18 59.06
CA GLU A 604 -40.89 -34.22 59.14
C GLU A 604 -41.42 -35.46 59.95
N PRO A 605 -40.65 -36.54 60.28
CA PRO A 605 -39.22 -36.81 60.05
C PRO A 605 -38.81 -38.28 59.68
N GLU A 606 -37.48 -38.47 59.56
CA GLU A 606 -36.69 -39.64 60.02
C GLU A 606 -36.64 -41.00 59.27
N THR A 607 -35.48 -41.67 59.45
CA THR A 607 -35.15 -43.11 59.19
C THR A 607 -35.16 -43.64 57.74
N LEU A 608 -34.64 -44.85 57.43
CA LEU A 608 -33.30 -45.48 57.61
C LEU A 608 -33.30 -46.79 56.75
N TYR A 609 -32.20 -47.54 56.73
CA TYR A 609 -32.04 -48.92 56.18
C TYR A 609 -32.16 -49.18 54.65
N SER A 610 -31.04 -49.65 54.09
CA SER A 610 -30.92 -50.73 53.08
C SER A 610 -30.92 -52.09 53.85
N PRO A 611 -30.90 -53.34 53.28
CA PRO A 611 -30.68 -53.72 51.88
C PRO A 611 -31.49 -54.93 51.32
N GLY A 612 -31.28 -55.21 50.02
CA GLY A 612 -31.00 -56.57 49.51
C GLY A 612 -32.15 -57.47 49.01
N SER A 613 -31.95 -58.09 47.84
CA SER A 613 -32.01 -59.56 47.63
C SER A 613 -31.77 -59.97 46.16
N GLU A 614 -30.81 -60.86 45.94
CA GLU A 614 -30.74 -61.80 44.78
C GLU A 614 -31.87 -62.89 44.91
N PRO A 615 -32.11 -63.88 44.00
CA PRO A 615 -31.13 -64.45 43.04
C PRO A 615 -31.61 -65.13 41.71
N THR A 616 -30.61 -65.52 40.89
CA THR A 616 -30.50 -66.64 39.91
C THR A 616 -31.69 -67.05 38.99
N GLN A 617 -31.49 -67.12 37.66
CA GLN A 617 -31.35 -68.39 36.90
C GLN A 617 -31.07 -68.25 35.37
N LEU A 618 -30.49 -69.32 34.81
CA LEU A 618 -30.10 -69.63 33.41
C LEU A 618 -31.26 -70.43 32.71
N PRO A 619 -31.28 -70.77 31.39
CA PRO A 619 -30.15 -71.26 30.57
C PRO A 619 -30.17 -70.90 29.05
N SER A 620 -29.55 -71.75 28.22
CA SER A 620 -29.08 -71.48 26.83
C SER A 620 -29.65 -72.41 25.74
N THR A 621 -29.83 -71.87 24.52
CA THR A 621 -29.89 -72.52 23.18
C THR A 621 -29.63 -71.42 22.13
N ARG A 622 -28.94 -71.54 20.97
CA ARG A 622 -28.51 -72.62 20.05
C ARG A 622 -29.55 -73.12 19.02
N SER A 623 -29.62 -72.46 17.85
CA SER A 623 -29.54 -73.07 16.50
C SER A 623 -29.63 -72.02 15.36
N ASP A 624 -28.52 -71.82 14.64
CA ASP A 624 -28.35 -71.99 13.17
C ASP A 624 -29.18 -71.19 12.11
N ASP A 625 -28.70 -71.30 10.85
CA ASP A 625 -29.33 -71.02 9.54
C ASP A 625 -29.38 -69.58 8.91
N ASP A 626 -28.32 -69.27 8.15
CA ASP A 626 -28.28 -69.25 6.64
C ASP A 626 -28.34 -67.97 5.75
N TRP A 627 -27.30 -67.84 4.88
CA TRP A 627 -27.06 -67.05 3.63
C TRP A 627 -27.45 -65.53 3.55
N VAL A 628 -26.93 -64.68 2.64
CA VAL A 628 -26.03 -64.81 1.46
C VAL A 628 -24.96 -63.69 1.52
N ASP A 629 -23.73 -63.94 1.06
CA ASP A 629 -22.70 -62.91 0.82
C ASP A 629 -22.16 -62.98 -0.63
N VAL A 630 -22.17 -61.85 -1.36
CA VAL A 630 -21.73 -61.73 -2.78
C VAL A 630 -21.19 -60.33 -3.04
N GLY A 631 -19.98 -60.22 -3.61
CA GLY A 631 -19.51 -58.95 -4.20
C GLY A 631 -18.06 -58.53 -3.94
N ARG A 632 -17.11 -59.46 -3.78
CA ARG A 632 -15.67 -59.10 -3.87
C ARG A 632 -15.26 -58.88 -5.31
N GLU A 633 -14.51 -57.81 -5.57
CA GLU A 633 -13.56 -57.74 -6.70
C GLU A 633 -12.28 -57.01 -6.25
N ALA A 634 -11.15 -57.28 -6.91
CA ALA A 634 -9.81 -57.09 -6.33
C ALA A 634 -8.98 -55.97 -6.99
N PRO A 635 -8.04 -55.33 -6.26
CA PRO A 635 -7.11 -54.37 -6.84
C PRO A 635 -6.05 -55.07 -7.71
N ILE A 636 -5.68 -54.44 -8.82
CA ILE A 636 -4.57 -54.87 -9.69
C ILE A 636 -3.47 -53.80 -9.64
N ASP A 637 -2.25 -54.24 -9.34
CA ASP A 637 -1.05 -53.41 -9.19
C ASP A 637 -0.20 -53.42 -10.48
N PHE A 638 0.42 -52.30 -10.83
CA PHE A 638 1.37 -52.20 -11.95
C PHE A 638 2.41 -51.09 -11.76
N ARG A 639 3.70 -51.49 -11.78
CA ARG A 639 4.87 -50.62 -11.93
C ARG A 639 5.67 -51.03 -13.17
N TYR A 640 6.04 -50.03 -14.00
CA TYR A 640 7.11 -50.03 -15.02
C TYR A 640 7.18 -51.21 -16.04
N SER A 641 7.25 -50.97 -17.36
CA SER A 641 8.38 -50.27 -17.97
C SER A 641 8.26 -50.09 -19.50
N ARG A 642 9.09 -49.17 -20.04
CA ARG A 642 9.61 -49.03 -21.43
C ARG A 642 8.65 -48.77 -22.62
N THR A 643 8.93 -47.63 -23.26
CA THR A 643 8.80 -47.27 -24.70
C THR A 643 9.38 -48.34 -25.66
N PRO A 644 9.03 -48.39 -26.99
CA PRO A 644 8.87 -47.20 -27.86
C PRO A 644 7.89 -47.27 -29.07
N THR A 645 7.97 -46.22 -29.90
CA THR A 645 7.59 -46.11 -31.34
C THR A 645 6.12 -46.10 -31.80
N ARG A 646 5.66 -44.88 -32.14
CA ARG A 646 5.14 -44.48 -33.48
C ARG A 646 4.23 -45.45 -34.25
N ALA A 647 2.93 -45.17 -34.32
CA ALA A 647 2.14 -45.11 -35.57
C ALA A 647 0.64 -44.80 -35.33
N SER A 648 -0.01 -44.37 -36.41
CA SER A 648 -1.40 -43.98 -36.60
C SER A 648 -2.50 -45.02 -36.27
N SER A 649 -3.54 -44.53 -35.56
CA SER A 649 -4.98 -44.67 -35.91
C SER A 649 -5.77 -46.01 -35.73
N ILE A 650 -7.10 -45.84 -35.74
CA ILE A 650 -8.21 -46.80 -35.93
C ILE A 650 -8.70 -47.58 -34.68
N PHE A 651 -10.03 -47.81 -34.70
CA PHE A 651 -10.87 -48.69 -33.86
C PHE A 651 -11.40 -48.13 -32.53
N ARG A 652 -12.66 -48.35 -32.09
CA ARG A 652 -14.01 -48.60 -32.67
C ARG A 652 -14.80 -49.42 -31.62
N PHE A 653 -15.78 -48.80 -30.95
CA PHE A 653 -17.04 -49.45 -30.54
C PHE A 653 -18.12 -48.36 -30.64
N VAL A 654 -19.27 -48.46 -31.35
CA VAL A 654 -20.16 -49.54 -31.80
C VAL A 654 -21.30 -49.85 -30.81
N ARG A 655 -22.34 -49.00 -30.82
CA ARG A 655 -23.70 -49.37 -31.31
C ARG A 655 -24.60 -48.14 -31.54
N ARG A 656 -25.54 -48.29 -32.49
CA ARG A 656 -26.71 -47.42 -32.73
C ARG A 656 -27.98 -48.22 -32.39
N PRO A 657 -29.16 -47.58 -32.35
CA PRO A 657 -30.16 -47.92 -33.38
C PRO A 657 -30.42 -46.77 -34.37
N LYS A 658 -30.96 -47.11 -35.55
CA LYS A 658 -31.34 -46.14 -36.60
C LYS A 658 -32.86 -46.00 -36.63
N ILE A 659 -33.36 -44.78 -36.74
CA ILE A 659 -34.49 -44.44 -37.62
C ILE A 659 -34.04 -43.23 -38.45
N PHE A 660 -34.42 -43.17 -39.73
CA PHE A 660 -34.01 -42.12 -40.67
C PHE A 660 -35.25 -41.46 -41.30
N GLY A 661 -35.19 -40.15 -41.48
CA GLY A 661 -36.10 -39.36 -42.31
C GLY A 661 -35.40 -38.03 -42.64
N PRO A 662 -35.37 -37.59 -43.92
CA PRO A 662 -34.70 -36.35 -44.29
C PRO A 662 -35.52 -35.12 -43.88
N ALA A 663 -34.84 -34.02 -43.55
CA ALA A 663 -35.49 -32.74 -43.31
C ALA A 663 -35.77 -32.01 -44.63
N PRO A 664 -37.03 -31.59 -44.92
CA PRO A 664 -37.32 -30.62 -45.95
C PRO A 664 -37.18 -29.20 -45.39
N SER A 665 -36.41 -28.37 -46.06
CA SER A 665 -36.50 -26.92 -45.92
C SER A 665 -37.67 -26.39 -46.75
N GLU A 666 -38.65 -25.71 -46.14
CA GLU A 666 -39.41 -24.66 -46.85
C GLU A 666 -40.27 -23.78 -45.95
N HIS A 667 -40.72 -22.65 -46.51
CA HIS A 667 -41.64 -21.70 -45.90
C HIS A 667 -42.95 -22.36 -45.46
N ARG A 668 -43.48 -21.95 -44.29
CA ARG A 668 -44.91 -22.14 -44.01
C ARG A 668 -45.55 -20.99 -43.22
N SER A 669 -45.85 -19.91 -43.92
CA SER A 669 -46.91 -18.99 -43.54
C SER A 669 -48.27 -19.69 -43.64
N THR A 670 -49.07 -19.74 -42.57
CA THR A 670 -50.53 -19.95 -42.67
C THR A 670 -51.25 -19.47 -41.41
N PHE A 671 -52.07 -18.44 -41.54
CA PHE A 671 -53.21 -18.25 -40.63
C PHE A 671 -54.38 -19.10 -41.16
N PRO A 672 -55.08 -19.88 -40.33
CA PRO A 672 -56.35 -20.47 -40.72
C PRO A 672 -57.46 -19.42 -40.62
N LEU A 673 -57.74 -18.73 -41.72
CA LEU A 673 -59.01 -18.03 -41.91
C LEU A 673 -60.15 -19.06 -41.80
N ARG A 674 -61.03 -18.90 -40.81
CA ARG A 674 -62.20 -19.75 -40.67
C ARG A 674 -63.37 -19.13 -41.42
N GLU A 675 -63.52 -19.48 -42.69
CA GLU A 675 -64.75 -19.24 -43.42
C GLU A 675 -65.94 -19.83 -42.66
N ARG A 676 -67.03 -19.06 -42.59
CA ARG A 676 -68.34 -19.56 -42.18
C ARG A 676 -69.40 -18.95 -43.08
N ALA A 677 -69.48 -19.46 -44.30
CA ALA A 677 -70.68 -19.31 -45.12
C ALA A 677 -71.89 -19.90 -44.38
N GLY A 678 -73.05 -19.27 -44.53
CA GLY A 678 -74.24 -19.57 -43.74
C GLY A 678 -75.23 -18.41 -43.76
N THR A 679 -75.79 -18.13 -44.93
CA THR A 679 -76.97 -17.27 -45.08
C THR A 679 -78.17 -17.86 -44.36
N ASP A 680 -78.89 -17.04 -43.61
CA ASP A 680 -80.25 -16.66 -44.02
C ASP A 680 -80.71 -15.37 -43.30
N PRO A 681 -81.74 -14.65 -43.81
CA PRO A 681 -82.04 -13.28 -43.41
C PRO A 681 -83.24 -13.17 -42.44
N GLY A 682 -83.15 -12.27 -41.45
CA GLY A 682 -84.29 -11.95 -40.58
C GLY A 682 -84.04 -10.85 -39.54
N GLU A 683 -85.02 -9.97 -39.40
CA GLU A 683 -85.41 -9.18 -38.21
C GLU A 683 -84.37 -8.35 -37.41
N ALA A 684 -84.46 -7.03 -37.66
CA ALA A 684 -84.80 -6.00 -36.67
C ALA A 684 -83.89 -5.74 -35.44
N SER A 685 -83.20 -4.58 -35.52
CA SER A 685 -83.08 -3.56 -34.47
C SER A 685 -82.67 -3.95 -33.03
N SER A 686 -81.42 -3.60 -32.65
CA SER A 686 -81.16 -2.84 -31.42
C SER A 686 -79.82 -2.09 -31.50
N PRO A 687 -79.72 -0.82 -31.07
CA PRO A 687 -78.48 -0.05 -31.11
C PRO A 687 -77.70 -0.07 -29.77
N GLY A 688 -76.38 -0.23 -29.87
CA GLY A 688 -75.41 0.27 -28.89
C GLY A 688 -74.94 -0.69 -27.79
N GLU A 689 -73.65 -1.03 -27.82
CA GLU A 689 -72.77 -1.00 -26.64
C GLU A 689 -71.30 -0.81 -27.07
N GLU A 690 -70.92 0.42 -27.46
CA GLU A 690 -69.51 0.76 -27.69
C GLU A 690 -68.78 0.85 -26.34
N VAL A 691 -68.02 -0.20 -25.99
CA VAL A 691 -67.20 -0.24 -24.78
C VAL A 691 -66.10 0.84 -24.86
N PRO A 692 -66.01 1.79 -23.89
CA PRO A 692 -65.13 2.95 -24.03
C PRO A 692 -63.62 2.58 -24.12
N PRO A 693 -62.84 3.24 -25.00
CA PRO A 693 -61.44 2.89 -25.25
C PRO A 693 -60.50 3.12 -24.05
N HIS A 694 -60.91 3.92 -23.06
CA HIS A 694 -60.05 4.33 -21.94
C HIS A 694 -59.82 3.27 -20.85
N LEU A 695 -60.48 2.10 -20.91
CA LEU A 695 -60.29 1.00 -19.93
C LEU A 695 -59.32 -0.10 -20.38
N ARG A 696 -58.75 -0.05 -21.59
CA ARG A 696 -57.72 -1.00 -22.04
C ARG A 696 -56.28 -0.63 -21.68
N VAL A 697 -56.06 0.48 -20.98
CA VAL A 697 -54.75 0.80 -20.37
C VAL A 697 -54.56 -0.04 -19.10
N GLN A 698 -54.43 -1.37 -19.28
CA GLN A 698 -53.68 -2.16 -18.31
C GLN A 698 -52.29 -1.53 -18.19
N ARG A 699 -51.78 -1.38 -16.97
CA ARG A 699 -50.36 -1.10 -16.73
C ARG A 699 -49.55 -2.36 -16.98
N SER A 700 -49.51 -2.82 -18.22
CA SER A 700 -48.53 -3.81 -18.66
C SER A 700 -47.13 -3.27 -18.31
N PRO A 701 -46.26 -4.04 -17.64
CA PRO A 701 -44.88 -3.62 -17.43
C PRO A 701 -44.23 -3.32 -18.81
N PRO A 702 -43.31 -2.36 -18.89
CA PRO A 702 -42.70 -1.93 -20.14
C PRO A 702 -42.11 -3.14 -20.87
N PHE A 703 -42.61 -3.40 -22.08
CA PHE A 703 -42.33 -4.66 -22.78
C PHE A 703 -40.88 -4.68 -23.29
N VAL A 704 -40.03 -5.40 -22.56
CA VAL A 704 -38.61 -5.55 -22.87
C VAL A 704 -38.43 -6.34 -24.15
N ARG A 705 -37.73 -5.75 -25.12
CA ARG A 705 -37.33 -6.41 -26.38
C ARG A 705 -35.81 -6.56 -26.43
N PRO A 706 -35.30 -7.64 -27.05
CA PRO A 706 -33.89 -7.69 -27.42
C PRO A 706 -33.62 -6.58 -28.43
N LEU A 707 -32.36 -6.17 -28.53
CA LEU A 707 -31.89 -5.24 -29.56
C LEU A 707 -32.30 -5.74 -30.95
N THR A 708 -33.00 -4.90 -31.70
CA THR A 708 -33.47 -5.21 -33.05
C THR A 708 -32.30 -5.51 -33.97
N GLY A 709 -32.15 -6.77 -34.36
CA GLY A 709 -31.02 -7.27 -35.17
C GLY A 709 -30.11 -8.28 -34.44
N LEU A 710 -30.29 -8.51 -33.14
CA LEU A 710 -29.57 -9.59 -32.44
C LEU A 710 -30.19 -10.96 -32.78
N ASN A 711 -29.38 -11.90 -33.27
CA ASN A 711 -29.86 -13.23 -33.63
C ASN A 711 -30.20 -14.08 -32.39
N HIS A 712 -31.22 -14.95 -32.50
CA HIS A 712 -31.58 -15.86 -31.41
C HIS A 712 -30.47 -16.86 -31.07
N ASP A 713 -29.67 -17.25 -32.06
CA ASP A 713 -28.51 -18.13 -31.86
C ASP A 713 -27.38 -17.44 -31.07
N GLU A 714 -27.20 -16.12 -31.25
CA GLU A 714 -26.24 -15.33 -30.45
C GLU A 714 -26.67 -15.23 -28.99
N LEU A 715 -27.96 -14.98 -28.74
CA LEU A 715 -28.52 -14.98 -27.39
C LEU A 715 -28.41 -16.38 -26.75
N GLY A 716 -28.69 -17.45 -27.52
CA GLY A 716 -28.50 -18.84 -27.10
C GLY A 716 -27.05 -19.17 -26.78
N ALA A 717 -26.09 -18.64 -27.55
CA ALA A 717 -24.66 -18.75 -27.25
C ALA A 717 -24.32 -18.08 -25.91
N VAL A 718 -24.80 -16.86 -25.65
CA VAL A 718 -24.60 -16.16 -24.36
C VAL A 718 -25.18 -16.94 -23.18
N TYR A 719 -26.40 -17.47 -23.31
CA TYR A 719 -26.97 -18.35 -22.27
C TYR A 719 -26.13 -19.62 -22.06
N SER A 720 -25.49 -20.17 -23.10
CA SER A 720 -24.61 -21.34 -22.97
C SER A 720 -23.26 -20.99 -22.30
N GLU A 721 -22.71 -19.79 -22.57
CA GLU A 721 -21.57 -19.21 -21.83
C GLU A 721 -21.94 -19.07 -20.34
N ILE A 722 -23.04 -18.35 -20.04
CA ILE A 722 -23.57 -18.15 -18.67
C ILE A 722 -23.73 -19.48 -17.95
N ARG A 723 -24.45 -20.44 -18.54
CA ARG A 723 -24.69 -21.76 -17.92
C ARG A 723 -23.38 -22.48 -17.61
N THR A 724 -22.41 -22.42 -18.52
CA THR A 724 -21.08 -23.03 -18.33
C THR A 724 -20.33 -22.39 -17.16
N TRP A 725 -20.27 -21.06 -17.09
CA TRP A 725 -19.60 -20.35 -16.00
C TRP A 725 -20.34 -20.53 -14.66
N ARG A 726 -21.68 -20.53 -14.62
CA ARG A 726 -22.46 -20.87 -13.41
C ARG A 726 -22.19 -22.30 -12.94
N THR A 727 -22.00 -23.29 -13.83
CA THR A 727 -21.62 -24.65 -13.42
C THR A 727 -20.19 -24.73 -12.89
N ARG A 728 -19.21 -24.10 -13.57
CA ARG A 728 -17.82 -24.05 -13.09
C ARG A 728 -17.70 -23.33 -11.75
N LEU A 729 -18.46 -22.25 -11.55
CA LEU A 729 -18.51 -21.52 -10.28
C LEU A 729 -19.01 -22.40 -9.13
N LYS A 730 -19.99 -23.28 -9.37
CA LYS A 730 -20.43 -24.25 -8.34
C LYS A 730 -19.34 -25.28 -8.03
N THR A 731 -18.62 -25.78 -9.03
CA THR A 731 -17.50 -26.71 -8.82
C THR A 731 -16.36 -26.06 -8.04
N ILE A 732 -15.81 -24.93 -8.49
CA ILE A 732 -14.67 -24.28 -7.80
C ILE A 732 -15.04 -23.79 -6.39
N ASN A 733 -16.30 -23.40 -6.13
CA ASN A 733 -16.75 -23.07 -4.77
C ASN A 733 -16.78 -24.30 -3.85
N GLU A 734 -17.13 -25.48 -4.38
CA GLU A 734 -17.10 -26.73 -3.64
C GLU A 734 -15.65 -27.20 -3.42
N ASP A 735 -14.78 -27.07 -4.42
CA ASP A 735 -13.34 -27.36 -4.28
C ASP A 735 -12.67 -26.42 -3.26
N ILE A 736 -13.07 -25.14 -3.21
CA ILE A 736 -12.66 -24.17 -2.19
C ILE A 736 -13.21 -24.55 -0.82
N ARG A 737 -14.49 -24.95 -0.70
CA ARG A 737 -15.09 -25.40 0.57
C ARG A 737 -14.33 -26.62 1.12
N LEU A 738 -14.06 -27.61 0.27
CA LEU A 738 -13.30 -28.80 0.63
C LEU A 738 -11.84 -28.47 0.98
N ALA A 739 -11.19 -27.54 0.28
CA ALA A 739 -9.83 -27.10 0.61
C ALA A 739 -9.76 -26.17 1.84
N GLN A 740 -10.85 -25.48 2.19
CA GLN A 740 -11.01 -24.79 3.48
C GLN A 740 -11.19 -25.81 4.60
N GLU A 741 -12.05 -26.81 4.42
CA GLU A 741 -12.26 -27.92 5.38
C GLU A 741 -10.97 -28.71 5.61
N GLU A 742 -10.25 -29.12 4.55
CA GLU A 742 -8.91 -29.72 4.61
C GLU A 742 -7.90 -28.82 5.34
N GLY A 743 -8.00 -27.49 5.15
CA GLY A 743 -7.19 -26.50 5.86
C GLY A 743 -7.53 -26.36 7.35
N TYR A 744 -8.80 -26.49 7.73
CA TYR A 744 -9.25 -26.51 9.12
C TYR A 744 -8.94 -27.84 9.82
N GLU A 745 -9.05 -28.98 9.12
CA GLU A 745 -8.61 -30.29 9.61
C GLU A 745 -7.09 -30.29 9.85
N ALA A 746 -6.29 -29.75 8.92
CA ALA A 746 -4.85 -29.58 9.12
C ALA A 746 -4.51 -28.66 10.32
N ILE A 747 -5.33 -27.65 10.62
CA ILE A 747 -5.20 -26.83 11.84
C ILE A 747 -5.45 -27.67 13.11
N VAL A 748 -6.46 -28.54 13.10
CA VAL A 748 -6.85 -29.39 14.24
C VAL A 748 -5.82 -30.50 14.48
N ASP A 749 -5.34 -31.15 13.43
CA ASP A 749 -4.29 -32.18 13.48
C ASP A 749 -2.89 -31.62 13.73
N GLY A 750 -2.68 -30.31 13.52
CA GLY A 750 -1.37 -29.66 13.55
C GLY A 750 -0.47 -30.00 12.35
N ALA A 751 -1.03 -30.60 11.30
CA ALA A 751 -0.34 -30.93 10.07
C ALA A 751 -0.09 -29.69 9.20
N HIS A 752 0.97 -29.72 8.38
CA HIS A 752 1.30 -28.65 7.40
C HIS A 752 1.41 -27.21 7.97
N VAL A 753 1.65 -27.06 9.27
CA VAL A 753 1.82 -25.77 9.95
C VAL A 753 3.16 -25.12 9.59
N LYS A 754 3.12 -24.05 8.79
CA LYS A 754 4.27 -23.19 8.42
C LYS A 754 4.72 -22.27 9.57
N GLY A 755 3.87 -22.02 10.56
CA GLY A 755 4.23 -21.21 11.72
C GLY A 755 3.08 -20.92 12.68
N TRP A 756 3.39 -20.12 13.69
CA TRP A 756 2.47 -19.73 14.76
C TRP A 756 2.45 -18.21 14.88
N LEU A 757 1.28 -17.61 14.66
CA LEU A 757 1.04 -16.18 14.87
C LEU A 757 0.60 -15.97 16.33
N LEU A 758 1.36 -15.16 17.05
CA LEU A 758 1.16 -14.88 18.47
C LEU A 758 0.68 -13.44 18.66
N ILE A 759 -0.30 -13.25 19.54
CA ILE A 759 -0.65 -11.94 20.11
C ILE A 759 -0.61 -12.03 21.63
N GLY A 760 0.01 -11.03 22.25
CA GLY A 760 0.30 -11.05 23.69
C GLY A 760 1.14 -9.86 24.13
N ARG A 761 1.45 -9.76 25.42
CA ARG A 761 2.37 -8.74 25.95
C ARG A 761 3.80 -9.28 25.95
N GLY A 762 4.76 -8.42 25.60
CA GLY A 762 6.18 -8.75 25.69
C GLY A 762 6.68 -9.82 24.72
N LEU A 763 6.00 -10.06 23.59
CA LEU A 763 6.41 -11.05 22.59
C LEU A 763 7.85 -10.83 22.08
N GLN A 764 8.31 -9.58 22.04
CA GLN A 764 9.70 -9.21 21.72
C GLN A 764 10.79 -9.87 22.58
N PHE A 765 10.43 -10.53 23.70
CA PHE A 765 11.37 -11.23 24.59
C PHE A 765 11.46 -12.73 24.30
N LEU A 766 10.49 -13.31 23.60
CA LEU A 766 10.47 -14.72 23.20
C LEU A 766 11.50 -14.97 22.08
N PRO A 767 12.27 -16.08 22.12
CA PRO A 767 13.20 -16.45 21.05
C PRO A 767 12.45 -16.87 19.78
N GLY A 768 13.09 -16.75 18.61
CA GLY A 768 12.56 -17.16 17.30
C GLY A 768 11.51 -16.23 16.69
N ILE A 769 10.79 -15.46 17.52
CA ILE A 769 9.64 -14.66 17.09
C ILE A 769 10.04 -13.34 16.44
N GLN A 770 9.49 -13.09 15.25
CA GLN A 770 9.65 -11.85 14.50
C GLN A 770 8.43 -10.95 14.71
N LEU A 771 8.66 -9.78 15.31
CA LEU A 771 7.61 -8.80 15.58
C LEU A 771 7.04 -8.22 14.27
N ILE A 772 5.71 -8.25 14.13
CA ILE A 772 4.98 -7.66 13.01
C ILE A 772 4.75 -6.18 13.35
N GLU A 773 5.60 -5.31 12.80
CA GLU A 773 5.67 -3.90 13.24
C GLU A 773 4.39 -3.10 12.98
N GLY A 774 3.62 -3.47 11.94
CA GLY A 774 2.40 -2.80 11.51
C GLY A 774 1.09 -3.34 12.12
N ARG A 775 1.14 -4.47 12.86
CA ARG A 775 0.09 -5.00 13.75
C ARG A 775 -1.33 -5.15 13.16
N ALA A 776 -1.43 -5.26 11.84
CA ALA A 776 -2.67 -5.45 11.09
C ALA A 776 -2.63 -6.79 10.34
N LYS A 777 -3.80 -7.35 10.03
CA LYS A 777 -3.92 -8.62 9.30
C LYS A 777 -3.35 -8.50 7.88
N GLU A 778 -3.55 -7.35 7.23
CA GLU A 778 -3.05 -7.04 5.89
C GLU A 778 -1.54 -6.76 5.85
N ASP A 779 -0.87 -6.70 7.01
CA ASP A 779 0.57 -6.52 7.09
C ASP A 779 1.35 -7.81 6.84
N VAL A 780 0.74 -9.00 6.99
CA VAL A 780 1.44 -10.28 6.82
C VAL A 780 1.68 -10.57 5.35
N ARG A 781 2.93 -10.91 4.97
CA ARG A 781 3.24 -11.48 3.65
C ARG A 781 3.36 -12.99 3.77
N TRP A 782 2.48 -13.70 3.08
CA TRP A 782 2.52 -15.16 2.99
C TRP A 782 3.59 -15.66 1.99
N ASP A 783 4.09 -14.78 1.10
CA ASP A 783 4.92 -15.14 -0.06
C ASP A 783 6.32 -14.49 -0.15
N ILE A 784 7.29 -15.35 -0.54
CA ILE A 784 8.58 -15.05 -1.22
C ILE A 784 9.73 -14.50 -0.35
N LEU A 785 10.98 -14.86 -0.73
CA LEU A 785 12.24 -14.30 -0.20
C LEU A 785 13.41 -14.33 -1.22
N GLN A 786 14.05 -13.19 -1.53
CA GLN A 786 15.41 -13.12 -2.14
C GLN A 786 16.05 -11.71 -2.06
N GLN A 787 17.32 -11.55 -2.48
CA GLN A 787 18.13 -10.33 -2.33
C GLN A 787 18.71 -9.82 -3.67
N VAL A 788 18.51 -8.53 -4.02
CA VAL A 788 18.98 -7.92 -5.30
C VAL A 788 19.63 -6.53 -5.14
N VAL A 789 19.70 -5.96 -3.93
CA VAL A 789 19.97 -4.53 -3.70
C VAL A 789 21.35 -4.04 -4.19
N VAL A 790 22.39 -4.89 -4.14
CA VAL A 790 23.79 -4.48 -4.41
C VAL A 790 24.01 -4.06 -5.87
N ALA A 791 23.38 -4.72 -6.85
CA ALA A 791 23.60 -4.41 -8.26
C ALA A 791 23.14 -2.99 -8.64
N ILE A 792 22.05 -2.52 -8.03
CA ILE A 792 21.45 -1.19 -8.30
C ILE A 792 22.36 -0.06 -7.79
N ALA A 793 23.09 -0.30 -6.71
CA ALA A 793 24.05 0.66 -6.17
C ALA A 793 25.20 0.94 -7.14
N VAL A 794 25.74 -0.10 -7.78
CA VAL A 794 26.87 0.01 -8.71
C VAL A 794 26.47 0.71 -10.02
N THR A 795 25.30 0.37 -10.58
CA THR A 795 24.84 0.98 -11.84
C THR A 795 24.51 2.47 -11.68
N LEU A 796 23.95 2.88 -10.54
CA LEU A 796 23.74 4.30 -10.24
C LEU A 796 25.06 5.08 -10.15
N LEU A 797 26.09 4.53 -9.48
CA LEU A 797 27.38 5.20 -9.33
C LEU A 797 28.03 5.50 -10.69
N ILE A 798 27.99 4.53 -11.62
CA ILE A 798 28.54 4.69 -12.98
C ILE A 798 27.81 5.81 -13.74
N GLY A 799 26.48 5.87 -13.67
CA GLY A 799 25.68 6.92 -14.31
C GLY A 799 25.91 8.33 -13.72
N LEU A 800 26.25 8.41 -12.43
CA LEU A 800 26.57 9.70 -11.79
C LEU A 800 27.99 10.18 -12.11
N ILE A 801 28.96 9.27 -12.27
CA ILE A 801 30.32 9.61 -12.71
C ILE A 801 30.31 10.20 -14.12
N SER A 802 29.53 9.64 -15.05
CA SER A 802 29.42 10.18 -16.41
C SER A 802 28.69 11.54 -16.46
N ALA A 803 27.64 11.72 -15.66
CA ALA A 803 26.98 13.01 -15.50
C ALA A 803 27.89 14.08 -14.87
N ALA A 804 28.71 13.70 -13.88
CA ALA A 804 29.71 14.60 -13.28
C ALA A 804 30.79 15.01 -14.30
N GLY A 805 31.32 14.08 -15.10
CA GLY A 805 32.33 14.37 -16.12
C GLY A 805 31.85 15.37 -17.17
N LEU A 806 30.59 15.27 -17.61
CA LEU A 806 30.00 16.24 -18.54
C LEU A 806 29.79 17.63 -17.92
N ALA A 807 29.50 17.72 -16.61
CA ALA A 807 29.37 19.00 -15.90
C ALA A 807 30.72 19.66 -15.56
N VAL A 808 31.77 18.86 -15.38
CA VAL A 808 33.14 19.33 -15.15
C VAL A 808 33.85 19.70 -16.47
N ALA A 809 33.26 19.41 -17.64
CA ALA A 809 33.83 19.69 -18.97
C ALA A 809 34.26 21.15 -19.24
N THR A 810 33.69 22.15 -18.52
CA THR A 810 34.07 23.57 -18.61
C THR A 810 35.10 24.02 -17.57
N SER A 811 35.50 23.15 -16.62
CA SER A 811 36.38 23.55 -15.53
C SER A 811 37.80 23.82 -16.03
N PRO A 812 38.54 24.76 -15.39
CA PRO A 812 39.94 25.02 -15.74
C PRO A 812 40.78 23.75 -15.66
N ASP A 813 41.75 23.61 -16.58
CA ASP A 813 42.73 22.51 -16.61
C ASP A 813 42.14 21.08 -16.68
N TYR A 814 40.87 20.90 -17.10
CA TYR A 814 40.24 19.57 -17.30
C TYR A 814 40.00 19.22 -18.78
N ALA A 815 39.46 20.15 -19.58
CA ALA A 815 38.96 19.86 -20.92
C ALA A 815 40.00 19.28 -21.91
N HIS A 816 41.30 19.50 -21.68
CA HIS A 816 42.35 18.99 -22.57
C HIS A 816 42.55 17.46 -22.47
N TYR A 817 42.21 16.83 -21.34
CA TYR A 817 42.35 15.36 -21.17
C TYR A 817 41.34 14.55 -21.98
N LEU A 818 40.21 15.14 -22.40
CA LEU A 818 39.15 14.48 -23.17
C LEU A 818 38.86 15.31 -24.43
N PRO A 819 39.38 14.93 -25.62
CA PRO A 819 39.33 15.79 -26.81
C PRO A 819 37.90 16.15 -27.26
N PHE A 820 36.92 15.31 -26.95
CA PHE A 820 35.49 15.59 -27.16
C PHE A 820 35.00 16.86 -26.42
N PHE A 821 35.55 17.17 -25.25
CA PHE A 821 35.18 18.36 -24.47
C PHE A 821 35.89 19.64 -24.94
N GLN A 822 37.01 19.54 -25.65
CA GLN A 822 37.78 20.72 -26.11
C GLN A 822 36.96 21.65 -27.01
N SER A 823 36.03 21.12 -27.80
CA SER A 823 35.14 21.94 -28.63
C SER A 823 34.14 22.74 -27.78
N MET A 824 33.57 22.15 -26.72
CA MET A 824 32.66 22.85 -25.80
C MET A 824 33.39 23.84 -24.90
N ALA A 825 34.65 23.57 -24.53
CA ALA A 825 35.49 24.46 -23.73
C ALA A 825 36.12 25.62 -24.54
N ARG A 826 36.00 25.62 -25.88
CA ARG A 826 36.49 26.70 -26.76
C ARG A 826 35.40 27.73 -27.10
N ASN A 827 34.14 27.33 -27.04
CA ASN A 827 33.00 28.15 -27.44
C ASN A 827 32.24 28.63 -26.20
N ASN A 828 32.24 29.94 -25.91
CA ASN A 828 31.45 30.53 -24.82
C ASN A 828 29.99 30.80 -25.23
N ASP A 829 29.42 29.93 -26.08
CA ASP A 829 28.08 30.09 -26.63
C ASP A 829 27.00 29.62 -25.64
N PHE A 830 25.79 30.18 -25.76
CA PHE A 830 24.57 29.70 -25.10
C PHE A 830 24.38 28.16 -25.19
N LEU A 831 24.78 27.57 -26.34
CA LEU A 831 24.72 26.13 -26.58
C LEU A 831 25.66 25.32 -25.67
N THR A 832 26.85 25.83 -25.33
CA THR A 832 27.77 25.11 -24.44
C THR A 832 27.30 25.20 -22.99
N GLY A 833 26.65 26.30 -22.60
CA GLY A 833 25.90 26.42 -21.36
C GLY A 833 24.79 25.37 -21.21
N LEU A 834 23.99 25.20 -22.25
CA LEU A 834 22.93 24.18 -22.30
C LEU A 834 23.53 22.75 -22.23
N ALA A 835 24.62 22.49 -22.95
CA ALA A 835 25.29 21.19 -22.95
C ALA A 835 25.96 20.84 -21.61
N THR A 836 26.45 21.82 -20.84
CA THR A 836 27.24 21.59 -19.61
C THR A 836 26.44 21.75 -18.31
N VAL A 837 25.29 22.42 -18.34
CA VAL A 837 24.41 22.59 -17.17
C VAL A 837 23.12 21.78 -17.30
N LEU A 838 22.37 21.94 -18.39
CA LEU A 838 21.06 21.29 -18.55
C LEU A 838 21.19 19.78 -18.82
N ALA A 839 22.02 19.39 -19.79
CA ALA A 839 22.16 17.98 -20.17
C ALA A 839 22.63 17.06 -19.01
N PRO A 840 23.73 17.36 -18.27
CA PRO A 840 24.14 16.51 -17.16
C PRO A 840 23.19 16.56 -15.96
N SER A 841 22.50 17.68 -15.70
CA SER A 841 21.50 17.72 -14.63
C SER A 841 20.28 16.87 -14.97
N VAL A 842 19.77 16.93 -16.20
CA VAL A 842 18.70 16.02 -16.67
C VAL A 842 19.16 14.56 -16.61
N ALA A 843 20.36 14.23 -17.11
CA ALA A 843 20.91 12.88 -17.04
C ALA A 843 21.00 12.35 -15.60
N ALA A 844 21.53 13.14 -14.66
CA ALA A 844 21.59 12.78 -13.24
C ALA A 844 20.19 12.56 -12.64
N THR A 845 19.20 13.40 -12.95
CA THR A 845 17.81 13.17 -12.48
C THR A 845 17.21 11.87 -13.03
N LEU A 846 17.51 11.51 -14.29
CA LEU A 846 17.05 10.25 -14.90
C LEU A 846 17.72 9.02 -14.28
N PHE A 847 19.03 9.07 -14.01
CA PHE A 847 19.73 7.97 -13.33
C PHE A 847 19.22 7.77 -11.89
N ILE A 848 19.00 8.86 -11.14
CA ILE A 848 18.42 8.80 -9.78
C ILE A 848 16.99 8.23 -9.84
N LEU A 849 16.16 8.67 -10.78
CA LEU A 849 14.80 8.16 -10.96
C LEU A 849 14.79 6.67 -11.32
N LEU A 850 15.69 6.23 -12.21
CA LEU A 850 15.83 4.83 -12.63
C LEU A 850 16.30 3.95 -11.47
N ALA A 851 17.24 4.42 -10.64
CA ALA A 851 17.66 3.70 -9.45
C ALA A 851 16.55 3.61 -8.39
N VAL A 852 15.77 4.67 -8.16
CA VAL A 852 14.60 4.63 -7.27
C VAL A 852 13.52 3.68 -7.81
N LEU A 853 13.32 3.63 -9.13
CA LEU A 853 12.42 2.67 -9.77
C LEU A 853 12.93 1.22 -9.61
N ALA A 854 14.22 0.97 -9.84
CA ALA A 854 14.84 -0.34 -9.64
C ALA A 854 14.79 -0.80 -8.18
N LEU A 855 14.94 0.11 -7.21
CA LEU A 855 14.71 -0.16 -5.79
C LEU A 855 13.23 -0.50 -5.51
N HIS A 856 12.27 0.19 -6.12
CA HIS A 856 10.84 -0.14 -5.97
C HIS A 856 10.42 -1.45 -6.67
N LEU A 857 11.13 -1.88 -7.72
CA LEU A 857 10.91 -3.18 -8.35
C LEU A 857 11.53 -4.31 -7.51
N SER A 858 12.81 -4.18 -7.13
CA SER A 858 13.49 -5.16 -6.28
C SER A 858 12.89 -5.28 -4.87
N ALA A 859 12.26 -4.21 -4.35
CA ALA A 859 11.44 -4.25 -3.14
C ALA A 859 10.38 -5.37 -3.10
N ARG A 860 9.85 -5.77 -4.27
CA ARG A 860 8.84 -6.83 -4.37
C ARG A 860 9.45 -8.21 -4.13
N LEU A 861 10.71 -8.38 -4.56
CA LEU A 861 11.52 -9.59 -4.42
C LEU A 861 12.08 -9.78 -3.00
N VAL A 862 12.25 -8.67 -2.25
CA VAL A 862 12.68 -8.74 -0.85
C VAL A 862 11.58 -9.35 -0.01
N GLY A 863 11.83 -10.58 0.45
CA GLY A 863 10.96 -11.26 1.40
C GLY A 863 11.12 -10.68 2.78
N THR A 864 9.98 -10.34 3.37
CA THR A 864 9.84 -9.80 4.71
C THR A 864 8.48 -10.25 5.19
N ILE A 865 8.42 -10.91 6.35
CA ILE A 865 7.18 -11.47 6.93
C ILE A 865 6.10 -10.38 7.12
N SER A 866 6.50 -9.12 7.26
CA SER A 866 5.59 -7.96 7.27
C SER A 866 5.85 -6.97 6.12
N ILE A 867 4.78 -6.51 5.49
CA ILE A 867 4.77 -5.44 4.47
C ILE A 867 5.38 -4.16 5.05
N SER A 868 5.03 -3.79 6.29
CA SER A 868 5.56 -2.62 6.99
C SER A 868 7.08 -2.67 7.12
N ALA A 869 7.64 -3.79 7.60
CA ALA A 869 9.09 -3.97 7.70
C ALA A 869 9.76 -4.01 6.30
N GLY A 870 9.10 -4.59 5.30
CA GLY A 870 9.54 -4.55 3.90
C GLY A 870 9.65 -3.12 3.36
N GLN A 871 8.58 -2.33 3.49
CA GLN A 871 8.61 -0.91 3.12
C GLN A 871 9.68 -0.13 3.90
N LEU A 872 9.81 -0.38 5.20
CA LEU A 872 10.82 0.24 6.05
C LEU A 872 12.25 -0.10 5.59
N VAL A 873 12.54 -1.36 5.23
CA VAL A 873 13.83 -1.79 4.67
C VAL A 873 14.10 -1.12 3.33
N VAL A 874 13.09 -1.00 2.46
CA VAL A 874 13.23 -0.36 1.15
C VAL A 874 13.45 1.15 1.30
N ILE A 875 12.78 1.83 2.24
CA ILE A 875 13.01 3.25 2.53
C ILE A 875 14.39 3.46 3.17
N LYS A 876 14.84 2.55 4.05
CA LYS A 876 16.22 2.55 4.58
C LYS A 876 17.25 2.42 3.46
N ALA A 877 17.07 1.47 2.54
CA ALA A 877 17.95 1.26 1.40
C ALA A 877 17.98 2.48 0.46
N MET A 878 16.80 3.01 0.09
CA MET A 878 16.64 4.21 -0.74
C MET A 878 17.29 5.44 -0.10
N PHE A 879 17.16 5.63 1.23
CA PHE A 879 17.88 6.68 1.95
C PHE A 879 19.40 6.54 1.79
N TYR A 880 19.97 5.36 2.04
CA TYR A 880 21.43 5.17 1.92
C TYR A 880 21.92 5.28 0.47
N VAL A 881 21.13 4.85 -0.51
CA VAL A 881 21.45 5.02 -1.94
C VAL A 881 21.43 6.51 -2.34
N ILE A 882 20.44 7.29 -1.91
CA ILE A 882 20.41 8.73 -2.17
C ILE A 882 21.56 9.46 -1.46
N VAL A 883 21.76 9.22 -0.16
CA VAL A 883 22.79 9.92 0.64
C VAL A 883 24.20 9.52 0.18
N GLY A 884 24.49 8.23 0.13
CA GLY A 884 25.83 7.70 -0.13
C GLY A 884 26.22 7.77 -1.61
N ILE A 885 25.31 7.39 -2.51
CA ILE A 885 25.64 7.23 -3.93
C ILE A 885 25.23 8.49 -4.71
N ALA A 886 23.99 8.95 -4.57
CA ALA A 886 23.50 10.11 -5.33
C ALA A 886 24.06 11.46 -4.88
N VAL A 887 24.37 11.64 -3.58
CA VAL A 887 24.94 12.88 -3.05
C VAL A 887 26.43 12.76 -2.81
N ILE A 888 26.88 11.91 -1.88
CA ILE A 888 28.32 11.80 -1.55
C ILE A 888 29.11 11.29 -2.76
N GLY A 889 28.62 10.28 -3.48
CA GLY A 889 29.24 9.77 -4.71
C GLY A 889 29.33 10.82 -5.82
N LEU A 890 28.30 11.64 -6.04
CA LEU A 890 28.32 12.73 -7.03
C LEU A 890 29.34 13.82 -6.66
N ILE A 891 29.40 14.22 -5.38
CA ILE A 891 30.36 15.21 -4.89
C ILE A 891 31.79 14.68 -5.01
N ALA A 892 32.03 13.44 -4.61
CA ALA A 892 33.34 12.80 -4.70
C ALA A 892 33.79 12.62 -6.16
N ALA A 893 32.90 12.19 -7.06
CA ALA A 893 33.19 12.07 -8.48
C ALA A 893 33.54 13.44 -9.10
N GLY A 894 32.71 14.47 -8.86
CA GLY A 894 32.98 15.83 -9.35
C GLY A 894 34.31 16.40 -8.84
N ALA A 895 34.60 16.21 -7.55
CA ALA A 895 35.86 16.65 -6.95
C ALA A 895 37.10 15.93 -7.50
N LEU A 896 37.03 14.61 -7.71
CA LEU A 896 38.12 13.81 -8.27
C LEU A 896 38.37 14.11 -9.76
N LEU A 897 37.29 14.31 -10.53
CA LEU A 897 37.38 14.65 -11.96
C LEU A 897 37.98 16.05 -12.15
N TYR A 898 37.54 17.04 -11.36
CA TYR A 898 38.12 18.38 -11.33
C TYR A 898 39.61 18.36 -10.94
N ALA A 899 39.96 17.56 -9.94
CA ALA A 899 41.34 17.42 -9.47
C ALA A 899 42.26 16.58 -10.40
N PHE A 900 41.76 16.02 -11.51
CA PHE A 900 42.54 15.14 -12.38
C PHE A 900 43.83 15.82 -12.90
N GLY A 901 43.76 17.13 -13.20
CA GLY A 901 44.92 17.92 -13.62
C GLY A 901 45.98 18.14 -12.54
N ALA A 902 45.59 18.12 -11.26
CA ALA A 902 46.50 18.18 -10.12
C ALA A 902 47.07 16.80 -9.76
N LEU A 903 46.22 15.77 -9.80
CA LEU A 903 46.60 14.37 -9.61
C LEU A 903 47.67 13.94 -10.63
N SER A 904 47.57 14.36 -11.89
CA SER A 904 48.59 14.05 -12.91
C SER A 904 49.91 14.83 -12.77
N ARG A 905 50.00 15.81 -11.85
CA ARG A 905 51.19 16.65 -11.62
C ARG A 905 51.83 16.41 -10.25
N GLY A 906 51.10 15.85 -9.29
CA GLY A 906 51.53 15.72 -7.89
C GLY A 906 51.38 17.00 -7.05
N GLU A 907 51.01 18.12 -7.67
CA GLU A 907 50.94 19.44 -7.04
C GLU A 907 49.54 19.74 -6.49
N ARG A 908 49.44 20.27 -5.26
CA ARG A 908 48.22 20.89 -4.69
C ARG A 908 46.93 20.02 -4.74
N ILE A 909 47.07 18.69 -4.70
CA ILE A 909 45.97 17.72 -4.85
C ILE A 909 44.81 17.98 -3.85
N SER A 910 45.11 18.22 -2.57
CA SER A 910 44.08 18.47 -1.56
C SER A 910 43.34 19.79 -1.76
N GLU A 911 44.06 20.82 -2.20
CA GLU A 911 43.55 22.18 -2.46
C GLU A 911 42.55 22.12 -3.65
N THR A 912 42.90 21.42 -4.73
CA THR A 912 42.06 21.30 -5.93
C THR A 912 40.89 20.34 -5.79
N ILE A 913 41.01 19.24 -5.01
CA ILE A 913 39.86 18.38 -4.65
C ILE A 913 38.80 19.19 -3.89
N ALA A 914 39.23 20.06 -2.95
CA ALA A 914 38.31 20.91 -2.22
C ALA A 914 37.58 21.90 -3.14
N ASP A 915 38.29 22.52 -4.10
CA ASP A 915 37.66 23.43 -5.07
C ASP A 915 36.69 22.72 -6.00
N GLY A 916 37.01 21.51 -6.48
CA GLY A 916 36.09 20.67 -7.25
C GLY A 916 34.80 20.32 -6.48
N SER A 917 34.90 20.14 -5.16
CA SER A 917 33.73 19.90 -4.29
C SER A 917 32.82 21.13 -4.13
N ILE A 918 33.33 22.34 -4.42
CA ILE A 918 32.54 23.57 -4.49
C ILE A 918 32.04 23.81 -5.93
N TYR A 919 32.87 23.56 -6.95
CA TYR A 919 32.54 23.69 -8.37
C TYR A 919 31.26 22.91 -8.74
N ILE A 920 31.15 21.66 -8.25
CA ILE A 920 30.01 20.77 -8.50
C ILE A 920 28.67 21.28 -7.92
N ALA A 921 28.68 22.28 -7.03
CA ALA A 921 27.46 22.86 -6.46
C ALA A 921 26.56 23.54 -7.53
N VAL A 922 27.12 23.97 -8.67
CA VAL A 922 26.35 24.49 -9.81
C VAL A 922 25.52 23.40 -10.50
N LEU A 923 26.10 22.20 -10.71
CA LEU A 923 25.35 21.04 -11.20
C LEU A 923 24.25 20.65 -10.21
N VAL A 924 24.57 20.63 -8.91
CA VAL A 924 23.61 20.29 -7.85
C VAL A 924 22.45 21.30 -7.81
N LEU A 925 22.71 22.60 -8.05
CA LEU A 925 21.67 23.61 -8.22
C LEU A 925 20.76 23.31 -9.41
N ALA A 926 21.32 22.99 -10.59
CA ALA A 926 20.54 22.63 -11.77
C ALA A 926 19.69 21.36 -11.55
N ILE A 927 20.26 20.33 -10.90
CA ILE A 927 19.54 19.11 -10.50
C ILE A 927 18.37 19.44 -9.58
N ILE A 928 18.58 20.26 -8.54
CA ILE A 928 17.52 20.60 -7.58
C ILE A 928 16.45 21.47 -8.24
N VAL A 929 16.81 22.45 -9.07
CA VAL A 929 15.85 23.26 -9.84
C VAL A 929 14.95 22.38 -10.70
N ASN A 930 15.52 21.43 -11.44
CA ASN A 930 14.76 20.45 -12.24
C ASN A 930 13.80 19.62 -11.37
N ILE A 931 14.28 19.06 -10.26
CA ILE A 931 13.44 18.23 -9.36
C ILE A 931 12.37 19.07 -8.65
N ALA A 932 12.69 20.31 -8.22
CA ALA A 932 11.85 21.16 -7.38
C ALA A 932 10.46 21.41 -7.95
N VAL A 933 10.36 21.67 -9.26
CA VAL A 933 9.06 21.95 -9.90
C VAL A 933 8.44 20.69 -10.51
N THR A 934 9.25 19.82 -11.13
CA THR A 934 8.73 18.65 -11.86
C THR A 934 8.29 17.50 -10.95
N SER A 935 9.06 17.20 -9.90
CA SER A 935 8.84 16.00 -9.08
C SER A 935 7.54 16.07 -8.26
N PRO A 936 7.20 17.18 -7.56
CA PRO A 936 5.91 17.31 -6.88
C PRO A 936 4.72 17.30 -7.85
N ALA A 937 4.88 17.89 -9.04
CA ALA A 937 3.86 17.90 -10.07
C ALA A 937 3.59 16.49 -10.64
N LEU A 938 4.63 15.68 -10.85
CA LEU A 938 4.50 14.27 -11.23
C LEU A 938 3.87 13.42 -10.12
N LEU A 939 4.21 13.68 -8.86
CA LEU A 939 3.64 12.99 -7.69
C LEU A 939 2.14 13.28 -7.54
N ILE A 940 1.67 14.51 -7.77
CA ILE A 940 0.24 14.84 -7.67
C ILE A 940 -0.55 14.40 -8.91
N LEU A 941 0.06 14.49 -10.11
CA LEU A 941 -0.58 14.12 -11.37
C LEU A 941 -0.70 12.59 -11.54
N GLN A 942 0.30 11.83 -11.07
CA GLN A 942 0.34 10.37 -11.16
C GLN A 942 0.11 9.82 -12.58
N PRO A 943 0.81 10.32 -13.63
CA PRO A 943 0.44 10.08 -15.03
C PRO A 943 0.41 8.60 -15.43
N LEU A 944 1.26 7.76 -14.83
CA LEU A 944 1.23 6.31 -15.05
C LEU A 944 -0.05 5.68 -14.49
N ARG A 945 -0.44 6.01 -13.26
CA ARG A 945 -1.70 5.56 -12.65
C ARG A 945 -2.89 6.09 -13.44
N LEU A 946 -2.93 7.38 -13.79
CA LEU A 946 -4.02 7.94 -14.58
C LEU A 946 -4.18 7.22 -15.93
N ARG A 947 -3.07 6.93 -16.62
CA ARG A 947 -3.06 6.15 -17.88
C ARG A 947 -3.51 4.70 -17.68
N GLN A 948 -3.18 4.07 -16.55
CA GLN A 948 -3.64 2.72 -16.20
C GLN A 948 -5.14 2.72 -15.87
N VAL A 949 -5.61 3.61 -15.00
CA VAL A 949 -7.03 3.81 -14.64
C VAL A 949 -7.87 4.08 -15.89
N MET A 950 -7.45 5.02 -16.76
CA MET A 950 -8.17 5.31 -18.01
C MET A 950 -8.14 4.18 -19.03
N ARG A 951 -7.18 3.25 -18.96
CA ARG A 951 -7.16 2.03 -19.78
C ARG A 951 -8.05 0.95 -19.20
N ALA A 952 -7.97 0.73 -17.89
CA ALA A 952 -8.77 -0.24 -17.17
C ALA A 952 -10.27 0.13 -17.17
N GLU A 953 -10.64 1.41 -16.99
CA GLU A 953 -12.04 1.86 -17.11
C GLU A 953 -12.58 1.69 -18.54
N ARG A 954 -11.74 1.79 -19.58
CA ARG A 954 -12.13 1.53 -20.98
C ARG A 954 -12.18 0.04 -21.33
N ALA A 955 -11.49 -0.81 -20.58
CA ALA A 955 -11.49 -2.26 -20.76
C ALA A 955 -12.58 -2.95 -19.92
N ALA A 956 -12.97 -2.33 -18.79
CA ALA A 956 -13.98 -2.83 -17.86
C ALA A 956 -15.35 -2.95 -18.55
N ARG A 957 -15.89 -4.17 -18.52
CA ARG A 957 -17.25 -4.52 -18.93
C ARG A 957 -18.18 -4.68 -17.73
N THR A 958 -17.64 -5.07 -16.57
CA THR A 958 -18.43 -5.33 -15.35
C THR A 958 -18.32 -4.17 -14.34
N PRO A 959 -19.30 -3.98 -13.44
CA PRO A 959 -19.21 -2.97 -12.39
C PRO A 959 -18.01 -3.20 -11.45
N ARG A 960 -17.72 -4.46 -11.08
CA ARG A 960 -16.56 -4.84 -10.25
C ARG A 960 -15.24 -4.47 -10.93
N GLN A 961 -15.07 -4.81 -12.21
CA GLN A 961 -13.89 -4.40 -12.99
C GLN A 961 -13.74 -2.88 -13.00
N ARG A 962 -14.84 -2.13 -13.19
CA ARG A 962 -14.81 -0.66 -13.23
C ARG A 962 -14.46 -0.06 -11.86
N PHE A 963 -14.94 -0.64 -10.76
CA PHE A 963 -14.52 -0.22 -9.42
C PHE A 963 -13.04 -0.51 -9.18
N ARG A 964 -12.59 -1.77 -9.39
CA ARG A 964 -11.17 -2.20 -9.28
C ARG A 964 -10.26 -1.27 -10.12
N ALA A 965 -10.70 -0.84 -11.30
CA ALA A 965 -9.99 0.12 -12.15
C ALA A 965 -9.85 1.53 -11.55
N THR A 966 -10.81 2.01 -10.76
CA THR A 966 -10.77 3.35 -10.14
C THR A 966 -10.10 3.39 -8.76
N TYR A 967 -10.12 2.28 -8.02
CA TYR A 967 -9.68 2.20 -6.63
C TYR A 967 -8.16 2.46 -6.48
N PRO A 968 -7.72 3.29 -5.51
CA PRO A 968 -6.30 3.44 -5.20
C PRO A 968 -5.76 2.17 -4.53
N GLY A 969 -4.64 1.66 -5.04
CA GLY A 969 -3.74 0.85 -4.21
C GLY A 969 -3.18 1.67 -3.04
N ALA A 970 -2.60 1.00 -2.04
CA ALA A 970 -2.07 1.66 -0.84
C ALA A 970 -1.10 2.83 -1.16
N TYR A 971 -1.10 3.85 -0.31
CA TYR A 971 -0.19 4.99 -0.47
C TYR A 971 1.27 4.55 -0.34
N ASN A 972 2.12 5.00 -1.26
CA ASN A 972 3.54 4.69 -1.26
C ASN A 972 4.36 5.92 -0.82
N PRO A 973 4.86 5.95 0.43
CA PRO A 973 5.62 7.10 0.95
C PRO A 973 7.05 7.19 0.37
N LEU A 974 7.54 6.21 -0.38
CA LEU A 974 8.91 6.20 -0.93
C LEU A 974 9.26 7.50 -1.67
N PHE A 975 8.42 7.96 -2.59
CA PHE A 975 8.73 9.08 -3.47
C PHE A 975 8.80 10.46 -2.78
N PRO A 976 7.80 10.91 -1.98
CA PRO A 976 7.90 12.19 -1.26
C PRO A 976 9.02 12.15 -0.20
N MET A 977 9.26 10.99 0.42
CA MET A 977 10.37 10.83 1.36
C MET A 977 11.73 10.88 0.64
N ALA A 978 11.87 10.29 -0.55
CA ALA A 978 13.06 10.41 -1.39
C ALA A 978 13.36 11.88 -1.79
N CYS A 979 12.32 12.64 -2.15
CA CYS A 979 12.46 14.06 -2.46
C CYS A 979 12.85 14.87 -1.21
N CYS A 980 12.28 14.56 -0.05
CA CYS A 980 12.65 15.19 1.21
C CYS A 980 14.07 14.83 1.68
N THR A 981 14.53 13.59 1.49
CA THR A 981 15.89 13.18 1.87
C THR A 981 16.91 13.84 0.97
N LEU A 982 16.70 13.83 -0.36
CA LEU A 982 17.52 14.55 -1.35
C LEU A 982 17.58 16.06 -1.08
N ALA A 983 16.45 16.66 -0.71
CA ALA A 983 16.39 18.07 -0.33
C ALA A 983 17.21 18.35 0.94
N VAL A 984 16.97 17.59 2.02
CA VAL A 984 17.64 17.79 3.31
C VAL A 984 19.14 17.49 3.22
N THR A 985 19.57 16.47 2.47
CA THR A 985 20.99 16.21 2.22
C THR A 985 21.65 17.41 1.55
N PHE A 986 21.14 17.89 0.42
CA PHE A 986 21.76 18.99 -0.30
C PHE A 986 21.74 20.32 0.47
N ALA A 987 20.69 20.60 1.26
CA ALA A 987 20.70 21.74 2.17
C ALA A 987 21.75 21.58 3.29
N SER A 988 21.89 20.38 3.84
CA SER A 988 22.92 20.04 4.85
C SER A 988 24.33 19.90 4.29
N THR A 989 24.54 19.84 2.97
CA THR A 989 25.89 19.87 2.37
C THR A 989 26.28 21.30 2.01
N PHE A 990 25.38 22.05 1.35
CA PHE A 990 25.76 23.25 0.61
C PHE A 990 25.14 24.57 1.08
N SER A 991 24.16 24.62 1.98
CA SER A 991 23.44 25.89 2.29
C SER A 991 24.30 27.06 2.79
N VAL A 992 25.50 26.79 3.30
CA VAL A 992 26.53 27.82 3.62
C VAL A 992 27.63 27.90 2.56
N ILE A 993 28.02 26.79 1.93
CA ILE A 993 29.08 26.77 0.89
C ILE A 993 28.61 27.52 -0.37
N PHE A 994 27.34 27.36 -0.75
CA PHE A 994 26.71 27.99 -1.90
C PHE A 994 25.26 28.39 -1.56
N PRO A 995 25.05 29.58 -0.96
CA PRO A 995 23.74 30.02 -0.47
C PRO A 995 22.58 30.03 -1.48
N LEU A 996 22.88 30.20 -2.77
CA LEU A 996 21.87 30.17 -3.85
C LEU A 996 21.13 28.83 -3.95
N LEU A 997 21.67 27.75 -3.38
CA LEU A 997 20.99 26.46 -3.33
C LEU A 997 19.74 26.47 -2.44
N GLY A 998 19.64 27.41 -1.48
CA GLY A 998 18.54 27.44 -0.51
C GLY A 998 17.14 27.48 -1.13
N PRO A 999 16.77 28.52 -1.89
CA PRO A 999 15.39 28.69 -2.37
C PRO A 999 14.84 27.54 -3.22
N PRO A 1000 15.60 26.93 -4.17
CA PRO A 1000 15.12 25.75 -4.89
C PRO A 1000 14.86 24.54 -4.00
N VAL A 1001 15.65 24.33 -2.93
CA VAL A 1001 15.39 23.26 -1.96
C VAL A 1001 14.16 23.57 -1.09
N VAL A 1002 13.98 24.82 -0.66
CA VAL A 1002 12.76 25.25 0.04
C VAL A 1002 11.53 24.98 -0.83
N LEU A 1003 11.59 25.35 -2.11
CA LEU A 1003 10.53 25.13 -3.09
C LEU A 1003 10.21 23.64 -3.27
N LEU A 1004 11.24 22.78 -3.40
CA LEU A 1004 11.08 21.33 -3.49
C LEU A 1004 10.32 20.75 -2.29
N VAL A 1005 10.76 21.03 -1.06
CA VAL A 1005 10.10 20.46 0.14
C VAL A 1005 8.70 21.05 0.32
N PHE A 1006 8.50 22.35 0.06
CA PHE A 1006 7.19 23.00 0.14
C PHE A 1006 6.18 22.39 -0.83
N LEU A 1007 6.53 22.27 -2.11
CA LEU A 1007 5.66 21.69 -3.13
C LEU A 1007 5.42 20.20 -2.89
N THR A 1008 6.45 19.45 -2.44
CA THR A 1008 6.29 18.04 -2.03
C THR A 1008 5.29 17.93 -0.88
N LEU A 1009 5.36 18.79 0.13
CA LEU A 1009 4.45 18.82 1.28
C LEU A 1009 3.01 19.12 0.85
N VAL A 1010 2.79 20.14 0.02
CA VAL A 1010 1.46 20.49 -0.50
C VAL A 1010 0.84 19.31 -1.28
N ALA A 1011 1.62 18.69 -2.16
CA ALA A 1011 1.17 17.55 -2.96
C ALA A 1011 0.87 16.32 -2.09
N HIS A 1012 1.75 15.99 -1.14
CA HIS A 1012 1.57 14.90 -0.16
C HIS A 1012 0.32 15.09 0.71
N ARG A 1013 0.14 16.29 1.28
CA ARG A 1013 -1.06 16.71 2.05
C ARG A 1013 -2.36 16.55 1.24
N PHE A 1014 -2.34 16.86 -0.05
CA PHE A 1014 -3.48 16.60 -0.94
C PHE A 1014 -3.72 15.10 -1.15
N LEU A 1015 -2.68 14.32 -1.47
CA LEU A 1015 -2.83 12.88 -1.74
C LEU A 1015 -3.40 12.11 -0.55
N ILE A 1016 -2.90 12.36 0.66
CA ILE A 1016 -3.38 11.71 1.90
C ILE A 1016 -4.77 12.24 2.29
N GLY A 1017 -5.02 13.54 2.08
CA GLY A 1017 -6.30 14.16 2.38
C GLY A 1017 -7.45 13.67 1.51
N TYR A 1018 -7.21 13.32 0.24
CA TYR A 1018 -8.26 13.17 -0.77
C TYR A 1018 -8.17 11.94 -1.67
N VAL A 1019 -6.98 11.39 -1.91
CA VAL A 1019 -6.75 10.38 -2.96
C VAL A 1019 -6.59 8.97 -2.40
N TYR A 1020 -5.91 8.81 -1.26
CA TYR A 1020 -5.59 7.52 -0.67
C TYR A 1020 -6.22 7.36 0.72
N GLY A 1021 -6.81 6.20 0.99
CA GLY A 1021 -7.15 5.82 2.37
C GLY A 1021 -5.92 5.71 3.27
N ARG A 1022 -6.12 5.71 4.59
CA ARG A 1022 -5.07 5.37 5.56
C ARG A 1022 -4.55 3.95 5.29
N THR A 1023 -3.29 3.71 5.62
CA THR A 1023 -2.52 2.55 5.12
C THR A 1023 -2.97 1.18 5.62
N ARG A 1024 -2.51 0.13 4.91
CA ARG A 1024 -2.68 -1.30 5.25
C ARG A 1024 -2.10 -1.72 6.61
N SER A 1025 -1.30 -0.87 7.24
CA SER A 1025 -0.73 -1.15 8.55
C SER A 1025 -0.14 0.12 9.17
N GLN A 1026 -0.32 0.31 10.48
CA GLN A 1026 0.20 1.47 11.20
C GLN A 1026 1.34 1.04 12.12
N THR A 1027 2.50 1.69 12.03
CA THR A 1027 3.70 1.34 12.81
C THR A 1027 3.92 2.21 14.05
N GLY A 1028 3.06 3.22 14.25
CA GLY A 1028 3.14 4.19 15.35
C GLY A 1028 4.28 5.19 15.16
N GLY A 1029 4.48 5.68 13.94
CA GLY A 1029 5.52 6.67 13.62
C GLY A 1029 6.94 6.10 13.50
N LEU A 1030 7.11 4.80 13.26
CA LEU A 1030 8.40 4.11 13.30
C LEU A 1030 9.39 4.63 12.25
N LEU A 1031 8.92 4.71 11.00
CA LEU A 1031 9.67 5.26 9.87
C LEU A 1031 10.12 6.70 10.14
N GLN A 1032 9.26 7.49 10.77
CA GLN A 1032 9.39 8.92 11.03
C GLN A 1032 10.42 9.16 12.15
N ILE A 1033 10.40 8.34 13.21
CA ILE A 1033 11.44 8.30 14.25
C ILE A 1033 12.81 7.95 13.62
N TRP A 1034 12.87 6.92 12.77
CA TRP A 1034 14.10 6.52 12.10
C TRP A 1034 14.64 7.60 11.14
N LEU A 1035 13.76 8.20 10.33
CA LEU A 1035 14.13 9.28 9.41
C LEU A 1035 14.63 10.50 10.19
N LEU A 1036 13.92 10.91 11.24
CA LEU A 1036 14.27 12.10 12.01
C LEU A 1036 15.59 11.93 12.77
N LYS A 1037 15.88 10.71 13.26
CA LYS A 1037 17.22 10.31 13.75
C LYS A 1037 18.28 10.47 12.66
N ARG A 1038 18.02 10.01 11.43
CA ARG A 1038 18.96 10.10 10.30
C ARG A 1038 19.14 11.52 9.79
N VAL A 1039 18.10 12.36 9.80
CA VAL A 1039 18.18 13.80 9.52
C VAL A 1039 19.03 14.53 10.56
N ALA A 1040 18.97 14.13 11.84
CA ALA A 1040 19.89 14.63 12.87
C ALA A 1040 21.35 14.22 12.58
N SER A 1041 21.61 13.02 12.05
CA SER A 1041 22.94 12.61 11.60
C SER A 1041 23.43 13.43 10.40
N LEU A 1042 22.55 13.77 9.46
CA LEU A 1042 22.90 14.56 8.26
C LEU A 1042 23.37 15.99 8.60
N LEU A 1043 22.98 16.56 9.75
CA LEU A 1043 23.50 17.85 10.23
C LEU A 1043 25.03 17.92 10.29
N ALA A 1044 25.69 16.78 10.51
CA ALA A 1044 27.14 16.70 10.58
C ALA A 1044 27.84 16.82 9.23
N LEU A 1045 27.12 16.63 8.11
CA LEU A 1045 27.72 16.68 6.77
C LEU A 1045 28.26 18.09 6.46
N GLN A 1046 27.53 19.14 6.84
CA GLN A 1046 27.94 20.53 6.63
C GLN A 1046 29.27 20.91 7.29
N PRO A 1047 29.46 20.73 8.62
CA PRO A 1047 30.71 21.06 9.27
C PRO A 1047 31.83 20.06 8.95
N ILE A 1048 31.53 18.81 8.56
CA ILE A 1048 32.55 17.87 8.05
C ILE A 1048 33.07 18.34 6.69
N LEU A 1049 32.19 18.60 5.72
CA LEU A 1049 32.59 19.05 4.37
C LEU A 1049 33.32 20.40 4.43
N LEU A 1050 32.78 21.38 5.17
CA LEU A 1050 33.44 22.66 5.37
C LEU A 1050 34.78 22.51 6.12
N GLY A 1051 34.83 21.67 7.16
CA GLY A 1051 36.06 21.39 7.91
C GLY A 1051 37.17 20.77 7.07
N LEU A 1052 36.82 19.83 6.17
CA LEU A 1052 37.74 19.23 5.20
C LEU A 1052 38.25 20.26 4.17
N ILE A 1053 37.38 21.13 3.68
CA ILE A 1053 37.74 22.23 2.77
C ILE A 1053 38.70 23.23 3.43
N LEU A 1054 38.51 23.58 4.71
CA LEU A 1054 39.45 24.45 5.43
C LEU A 1054 40.78 23.74 5.75
N LEU A 1055 40.72 22.44 6.07
CA LEU A 1055 41.90 21.63 6.38
C LEU A 1055 42.80 21.44 5.15
N SER A 1056 42.23 21.32 3.94
CA SER A 1056 43.03 21.25 2.70
C SER A 1056 43.81 22.54 2.42
N ARG A 1057 43.24 23.70 2.76
CA ARG A 1057 43.90 25.03 2.73
C ARG A 1057 44.81 25.30 3.95
N ARG A 1058 45.13 24.26 4.73
CA ARG A 1058 46.03 24.29 5.91
C ARG A 1058 45.53 25.18 7.06
N LEU A 1059 44.24 25.49 7.14
CA LEU A 1059 43.60 26.11 8.31
C LEU A 1059 43.29 25.05 9.37
N TRP A 1060 44.34 24.49 9.96
CA TRP A 1060 44.22 23.37 10.90
C TRP A 1060 43.28 23.64 12.10
N PRO A 1061 43.33 24.79 12.80
CA PRO A 1061 42.44 25.04 13.95
C PRO A 1061 40.97 25.11 13.54
N GLU A 1062 40.64 25.90 12.52
CA GLU A 1062 39.26 26.11 12.05
C GLU A 1062 38.68 24.84 11.40
N GLY A 1063 39.46 24.15 10.57
CA GLY A 1063 39.05 22.92 9.90
C GLY A 1063 38.85 21.76 10.87
N SER A 1064 39.77 21.55 11.82
CA SER A 1064 39.65 20.50 12.82
C SER A 1064 38.53 20.76 13.83
N ALA A 1065 38.29 22.03 14.21
CA ALA A 1065 37.16 22.39 15.08
C ALA A 1065 35.81 22.06 14.41
N LEU A 1066 35.63 22.42 13.13
CA LEU A 1066 34.40 22.09 12.40
C LEU A 1066 34.23 20.57 12.19
N ALA A 1067 35.28 19.87 11.73
CA ALA A 1067 35.22 18.42 11.56
C ALA A 1067 34.92 17.70 12.90
N GLY A 1068 35.54 18.15 14.00
CA GLY A 1068 35.31 17.66 15.36
C GLY A 1068 33.87 17.90 15.85
N VAL A 1069 33.30 19.09 15.59
CA VAL A 1069 31.88 19.38 15.88
C VAL A 1069 30.97 18.46 15.08
N GLY A 1070 31.26 18.21 13.80
CA GLY A 1070 30.51 17.26 12.98
C GLY A 1070 30.53 15.83 13.54
N VAL A 1071 31.72 15.29 13.84
CA VAL A 1071 31.86 13.95 14.45
C VAL A 1071 31.16 13.89 15.81
N PHE A 1072 31.28 14.93 16.64
CA PHE A 1072 30.56 15.04 17.91
C PHE A 1072 29.05 15.00 17.73
N ILE A 1073 28.48 15.66 16.72
CA ILE A 1073 27.04 15.60 16.42
C ILE A 1073 26.60 14.18 16.07
N ILE A 1074 27.36 13.44 15.25
CA ILE A 1074 27.03 12.04 14.91
C ILE A 1074 27.00 11.17 16.17
N VAL A 1075 28.06 11.26 17.00
CA VAL A 1075 28.17 10.49 18.24
C VAL A 1075 27.07 10.87 19.23
N PHE A 1076 26.83 12.17 19.44
CA PHE A 1076 25.79 12.67 20.34
C PHE A 1076 24.38 12.26 19.89
N VAL A 1077 24.08 12.34 18.59
CA VAL A 1077 22.81 11.88 18.03
C VAL A 1077 22.64 10.38 18.20
N GLU A 1078 23.62 9.55 17.81
CA GLU A 1078 23.50 8.10 17.97
C GLU A 1078 23.42 7.67 19.44
N VAL A 1079 24.16 8.32 20.35
CA VAL A 1079 24.06 8.05 21.80
C VAL A 1079 22.71 8.49 22.36
N TYR A 1080 22.26 9.73 22.10
CA TYR A 1080 20.98 10.24 22.60
C TYR A 1080 19.79 9.41 22.08
N THR A 1081 19.78 9.14 20.77
CA THR A 1081 18.73 8.32 20.16
C THR A 1081 18.75 6.89 20.70
N ARG A 1082 19.92 6.23 20.78
CA ARG A 1082 20.05 4.89 21.38
C ARG A 1082 19.63 4.84 22.85
N LEU A 1083 19.82 5.92 23.61
CA LEU A 1083 19.34 6.03 25.00
C LEU A 1083 17.82 6.23 25.10
N LYS A 1084 17.18 6.94 24.17
CA LYS A 1084 15.72 7.15 24.13
C LYS A 1084 14.94 5.99 23.48
N GLU A 1085 15.53 5.34 22.47
CA GLU A 1085 15.05 4.11 21.82
C GLU A 1085 15.21 2.87 22.70
N ARG A 1086 15.99 2.94 23.78
CA ARG A 1086 16.25 1.82 24.71
C ARG A 1086 14.95 1.36 25.39
N ARG A 1087 14.27 0.40 24.77
CA ARG A 1087 13.23 -0.43 25.39
C ARG A 1087 13.79 -1.11 26.64
N LYS A 1088 12.91 -1.50 27.59
CA LYS A 1088 13.28 -2.49 28.62
C LYS A 1088 13.82 -3.72 27.89
N GLY A 1089 15.10 -4.06 28.06
CA GLY A 1089 15.66 -5.32 27.56
C GLY A 1089 15.31 -6.46 28.52
N ARG A 1090 15.57 -7.73 28.15
CA ARG A 1090 15.25 -8.91 28.99
C ARG A 1090 15.72 -8.81 30.46
N ARG A 1091 16.83 -8.12 30.74
CA ARG A 1091 17.33 -7.86 32.12
C ARG A 1091 16.46 -6.93 32.97
N GLY A 1092 15.55 -6.18 32.36
CA GLY A 1092 14.59 -5.27 33.01
C GLY A 1092 13.20 -5.87 33.18
N LEU A 1093 13.06 -7.18 32.95
CA LEU A 1093 11.89 -7.97 33.34
C LEU A 1093 12.04 -8.43 34.80
N ASN A 1094 10.91 -8.74 35.45
CA ASN A 1094 10.85 -9.47 36.71
C ASN A 1094 11.70 -10.77 36.62
N PRO A 1095 12.56 -11.10 37.61
CA PRO A 1095 13.35 -12.34 37.60
C PRO A 1095 12.50 -13.62 37.43
N VAL A 1096 11.25 -13.64 37.91
CA VAL A 1096 10.31 -14.76 37.68
C VAL A 1096 10.04 -14.92 36.18
N SER A 1097 9.68 -13.83 35.49
CA SER A 1097 9.48 -13.81 34.03
C SER A 1097 10.76 -14.14 33.27
N GLN A 1098 11.93 -13.70 33.74
CA GLN A 1098 13.22 -14.06 33.12
C GLN A 1098 13.52 -15.56 33.22
N HIS A 1099 13.19 -16.19 34.36
CA HIS A 1099 13.34 -17.62 34.59
C HIS A 1099 12.32 -18.44 33.79
N ALA A 1100 11.04 -18.07 33.80
CA ALA A 1100 10.00 -18.70 32.98
C ALA A 1100 10.37 -18.66 31.48
N LEU A 1101 10.86 -17.52 31.00
CA LEU A 1101 11.36 -17.32 29.64
C LEU A 1101 12.68 -18.07 29.35
N GLU A 1102 13.42 -18.51 30.36
CA GLU A 1102 14.59 -19.38 30.19
C GLU A 1102 14.20 -20.86 30.19
N SER A 1103 13.27 -21.26 31.06
CA SER A 1103 12.66 -22.60 31.05
C SER A 1103 11.92 -22.85 29.72
N PHE A 1104 11.13 -21.87 29.25
CA PHE A 1104 10.54 -21.92 27.91
C PHE A 1104 11.62 -22.07 26.84
N ARG A 1105 12.69 -21.28 26.85
CA ARG A 1105 13.80 -21.42 25.89
C ARG A 1105 14.55 -22.76 25.98
N LYS A 1106 14.55 -23.42 27.15
CA LYS A 1106 15.14 -24.75 27.33
C LYS A 1106 14.23 -25.86 26.78
N ALA A 1107 12.91 -25.74 26.97
CA ALA A 1107 11.91 -26.69 26.47
C ALA A 1107 11.59 -26.50 24.96
N ALA A 1108 11.63 -25.26 24.47
CA ALA A 1108 11.35 -24.89 23.08
C ALA A 1108 12.56 -25.01 22.15
N ARG A 1109 13.75 -25.34 22.68
CA ARG A 1109 14.82 -25.83 21.83
C ARG A 1109 14.42 -27.23 21.36
N PRO A 1110 14.39 -27.51 20.03
CA PRO A 1110 14.31 -28.89 19.60
C PRO A 1110 15.51 -29.60 20.23
N ASN A 1111 15.25 -30.72 20.92
CA ASN A 1111 16.34 -31.62 21.29
C ASN A 1111 17.01 -31.97 19.97
N HIS A 1112 18.29 -31.59 19.81
CA HIS A 1112 19.07 -32.04 18.67
C HIS A 1112 18.89 -33.55 18.62
N PRO A 1113 18.47 -34.14 17.48
CA PRO A 1113 18.37 -35.58 17.39
C PRO A 1113 19.77 -36.11 17.69
N THR A 1114 19.94 -36.65 18.90
CA THR A 1114 21.10 -37.46 19.23
C THR A 1114 20.98 -38.64 18.31
N VAL A 1115 21.86 -38.71 17.32
CA VAL A 1115 21.97 -39.85 16.42
C VAL A 1115 22.17 -41.06 17.33
N LEU A 1116 21.09 -41.81 17.54
CA LEU A 1116 21.10 -43.03 18.32
C LEU A 1116 21.68 -44.08 17.40
N ASP A 1117 22.95 -44.42 17.65
CA ASP A 1117 23.72 -45.31 16.79
C ASP A 1117 22.92 -46.59 16.48
N GLU A 1118 22.69 -46.87 15.19
CA GLU A 1118 21.73 -47.90 14.72
C GLU A 1118 22.17 -49.35 15.03
N GLU A 1119 23.30 -49.55 15.71
CA GLU A 1119 23.93 -50.85 15.97
C GLU A 1119 23.27 -51.69 17.09
N SER A 1120 22.15 -51.26 17.67
CA SER A 1120 21.44 -51.99 18.73
C SER A 1120 20.20 -52.77 18.28
N MET A 1121 20.23 -53.36 17.08
CA MET A 1121 19.24 -54.36 16.66
C MET A 1121 19.34 -55.65 17.50
N SER A 1122 18.56 -55.75 18.58
CA SER A 1122 18.34 -57.01 19.30
C SER A 1122 16.88 -57.47 19.18
N ILE A 1123 16.70 -58.59 18.48
CA ILE A 1123 15.42 -59.12 18.02
C ILE A 1123 14.62 -59.70 19.20
N VAL A 1124 13.57 -59.00 19.65
CA VAL A 1124 12.46 -59.61 20.41
C VAL A 1124 11.12 -59.04 19.94
N SER A 1125 10.22 -59.92 19.51
CA SER A 1125 8.89 -59.57 19.03
C SER A 1125 7.87 -59.43 20.16
N SER A 1126 7.08 -58.35 20.16
CA SER A 1126 5.78 -58.31 20.85
C SER A 1126 4.88 -57.24 20.25
N GLY A 1127 3.89 -57.68 19.46
CA GLY A 1127 2.92 -56.77 18.83
C GLY A 1127 1.94 -56.19 19.84
N ARG A 1128 2.17 -54.95 20.28
CA ARG A 1128 1.13 -54.10 20.87
C ARG A 1128 1.12 -52.74 20.20
N VAL A 1129 0.16 -52.55 19.28
CA VAL A 1129 -0.27 -51.23 18.85
C VAL A 1129 -0.82 -50.51 20.07
N VAL A 1130 -0.01 -49.65 20.69
CA VAL A 1130 -0.47 -48.78 21.77
C VAL A 1130 -1.35 -47.71 21.15
N ARG A 1131 -2.67 -47.96 21.13
CA ARG A 1131 -3.66 -46.91 20.88
C ARG A 1131 -3.37 -45.75 21.83
N THR A 1132 -2.97 -44.62 21.27
CA THR A 1132 -2.84 -43.35 21.98
C THR A 1132 -4.19 -43.02 22.61
N ARG A 1133 -4.26 -43.14 23.94
CA ARG A 1133 -5.53 -43.09 24.66
C ARG A 1133 -6.03 -41.64 24.65
N GLY A 1134 -7.06 -41.37 23.86
CA GLY A 1134 -7.51 -40.03 23.43
C GLY A 1134 -8.05 -39.11 24.53
N SER A 1135 -7.22 -38.74 25.50
CA SER A 1135 -7.55 -37.78 26.57
C SER A 1135 -7.25 -36.34 26.19
N PHE A 1136 -6.28 -36.10 25.30
CA PHE A 1136 -6.04 -34.78 24.72
C PHE A 1136 -6.80 -34.60 23.39
N ALA A 1137 -7.02 -35.71 22.66
CA ALA A 1137 -7.90 -35.73 21.50
C ALA A 1137 -9.28 -35.17 21.85
N SER A 1138 -9.98 -35.67 22.88
CA SER A 1138 -11.30 -35.12 23.24
C SER A 1138 -11.29 -33.71 23.81
N VAL A 1139 -10.12 -33.11 24.08
CA VAL A 1139 -10.01 -31.68 24.44
C VAL A 1139 -9.79 -30.84 23.19
N LEU A 1140 -8.96 -31.28 22.25
CA LEU A 1140 -8.79 -30.64 20.94
C LEU A 1140 -10.04 -30.78 20.05
N ASP A 1141 -10.79 -31.87 20.17
CA ASP A 1141 -12.01 -32.19 19.43
C ASP A 1141 -13.25 -31.49 20.04
N MET A 1142 -13.29 -31.36 21.37
CA MET A 1142 -14.26 -30.45 22.01
C MET A 1142 -13.88 -28.98 21.74
N MET A 1143 -12.59 -28.64 21.67
CA MET A 1143 -12.16 -27.30 21.26
C MET A 1143 -12.44 -27.02 19.78
N SER A 1144 -12.26 -27.97 18.85
CA SER A 1144 -12.55 -27.77 17.42
C SER A 1144 -14.03 -27.47 17.20
N MET A 1145 -14.94 -28.19 17.86
CA MET A 1145 -16.37 -27.86 17.90
C MET A 1145 -16.65 -26.45 18.43
N THR A 1146 -15.85 -25.93 19.38
CA THR A 1146 -15.98 -24.54 19.86
C THR A 1146 -15.20 -23.50 19.07
N LEU A 1147 -14.19 -23.87 18.28
CA LEU A 1147 -13.40 -22.94 17.44
C LEU A 1147 -14.17 -22.49 16.21
N ALA A 1148 -15.22 -23.23 15.82
CA ALA A 1148 -16.24 -22.80 14.88
C ALA A 1148 -17.23 -21.77 15.46
N VAL A 1149 -17.19 -21.49 16.78
CA VAL A 1149 -18.03 -20.43 17.39
C VAL A 1149 -17.44 -19.08 17.02
N ALA A 1150 -18.11 -18.39 16.09
CA ALA A 1150 -17.84 -16.99 15.80
C ALA A 1150 -17.85 -16.19 17.12
N PRO A 1151 -16.81 -15.39 17.42
CA PRO A 1151 -16.64 -14.78 18.74
C PRO A 1151 -17.86 -13.91 19.06
N SER A 1152 -18.48 -14.18 20.23
CA SER A 1152 -19.76 -13.61 20.61
C SER A 1152 -19.77 -12.09 20.42
N GLN A 1153 -20.73 -11.57 19.64
CA GLN A 1153 -20.73 -10.19 19.11
C GLN A 1153 -20.57 -9.09 20.18
N TYR A 1154 -20.89 -9.39 21.45
CA TYR A 1154 -20.75 -8.50 22.60
C TYR A 1154 -19.34 -8.42 23.23
N GLN A 1155 -18.38 -9.26 22.82
CA GLN A 1155 -17.01 -9.13 23.32
C GLN A 1155 -16.32 -7.91 22.69
N GLN A 1156 -15.73 -7.10 23.57
CA GLN A 1156 -15.22 -5.76 23.30
C GLN A 1156 -14.14 -5.76 22.21
N HIS A 1157 -14.02 -4.65 21.48
CA HIS A 1157 -12.98 -4.46 20.47
C HIS A 1157 -11.58 -4.70 21.07
N GLY A 1158 -10.91 -5.77 20.63
CA GLY A 1158 -9.50 -5.98 20.92
C GLY A 1158 -8.65 -4.88 20.25
N PRO A 1159 -7.60 -4.36 20.90
CA PRO A 1159 -6.75 -3.32 20.33
C PRO A 1159 -5.77 -3.84 19.24
N VAL A 1160 -5.71 -5.16 19.06
CA VAL A 1160 -4.94 -5.88 18.03
C VAL A 1160 -5.85 -7.01 17.52
N PRO A 1161 -5.98 -7.23 16.20
CA PRO A 1161 -5.36 -6.46 15.11
C PRO A 1161 -5.95 -5.05 14.97
N ILE A 1162 -5.19 -4.12 14.39
CA ILE A 1162 -5.71 -2.78 14.08
C ILE A 1162 -6.73 -2.90 12.93
N PRO A 1163 -7.94 -2.30 13.02
CA PRO A 1163 -8.82 -2.15 11.87
C PRO A 1163 -8.22 -1.16 10.85
N THR A 1164 -8.08 -1.58 9.60
CA THR A 1164 -7.49 -0.77 8.52
C THR A 1164 -8.55 -0.18 7.59
N GLU A 1165 -8.24 0.93 6.90
CA GLU A 1165 -9.14 1.48 5.85
C GLU A 1165 -9.13 0.61 4.57
N THR A 1166 -8.32 -0.46 4.52
CA THR A 1166 -8.25 -1.39 3.39
C THR A 1166 -9.26 -2.52 3.49
N LEU A 1167 -10.50 -2.16 3.16
CA LEU A 1167 -11.64 -3.04 3.03
C LEU A 1167 -11.42 -4.16 1.98
N ASP A 1168 -12.08 -5.29 2.22
CA ASP A 1168 -12.30 -6.37 1.25
C ASP A 1168 -12.93 -5.80 -0.03
N ASP A 1169 -12.45 -6.24 -1.20
CA ASP A 1169 -12.99 -5.89 -2.52
C ASP A 1169 -14.52 -6.06 -2.59
N LEU A 1170 -15.09 -7.03 -1.86
CA LEU A 1170 -16.53 -7.31 -1.86
C LEU A 1170 -17.37 -6.27 -1.11
N THR A 1171 -16.98 -5.86 0.10
CA THR A 1171 -17.72 -4.83 0.84
C THR A 1171 -17.32 -3.42 0.39
N ALA A 1172 -16.08 -3.25 -0.09
CA ALA A 1172 -15.61 -2.04 -0.75
C ALA A 1172 -16.38 -1.71 -2.02
N THR A 1173 -16.63 -2.70 -2.91
CA THR A 1173 -17.41 -2.49 -4.14
C THR A 1173 -18.81 -1.96 -3.86
N GLU A 1174 -19.54 -2.52 -2.87
CA GLU A 1174 -20.89 -2.05 -2.54
C GLU A 1174 -20.91 -0.73 -1.77
N ARG A 1175 -20.03 -0.56 -0.77
CA ARG A 1175 -19.85 0.74 -0.11
C ARG A 1175 -19.52 1.82 -1.13
N ALA A 1176 -18.66 1.53 -2.10
CA ALA A 1176 -18.32 2.46 -3.19
C ALA A 1176 -19.48 2.74 -4.15
N ALA A 1177 -20.20 1.72 -4.61
CA ALA A 1177 -21.34 1.89 -5.53
C ALA A 1177 -22.45 2.74 -4.88
N ARG A 1178 -22.71 2.53 -3.59
CA ARG A 1178 -23.72 3.28 -2.82
C ARG A 1178 -23.29 4.70 -2.43
N THR A 1179 -22.00 4.94 -2.16
CA THR A 1179 -21.51 6.28 -1.74
C THR A 1179 -21.07 7.18 -2.89
N HIS A 1180 -20.96 6.64 -4.12
CA HIS A 1180 -20.42 7.34 -5.29
C HIS A 1180 -21.08 8.71 -5.56
N PRO A 1181 -20.33 9.76 -5.98
CA PRO A 1181 -20.90 11.08 -6.25
C PRO A 1181 -21.93 11.13 -7.39
N ASP A 1182 -22.00 10.12 -8.27
CA ASP A 1182 -23.04 10.01 -9.31
C ASP A 1182 -24.24 9.12 -8.84
N ALA A 1183 -24.24 8.61 -7.61
CA ALA A 1183 -25.32 7.78 -7.04
C ALA A 1183 -26.49 8.63 -6.48
N PRO A 1184 -27.73 8.10 -6.47
CA PRO A 1184 -28.88 8.81 -5.92
C PRO A 1184 -28.73 9.05 -4.40
N PRO A 1185 -29.06 10.26 -3.90
CA PRO A 1185 -28.86 10.59 -2.49
C PRO A 1185 -29.83 9.82 -1.58
N ARG A 1186 -29.30 9.32 -0.45
CA ARG A 1186 -30.02 8.57 0.60
C ARG A 1186 -30.55 7.19 0.17
N LEU A 1187 -29.65 6.33 -0.28
CA LEU A 1187 -29.89 4.88 -0.20
C LEU A 1187 -30.03 4.45 1.26
N PRO A 1188 -30.82 3.41 1.57
CA PRO A 1188 -30.85 2.82 2.91
C PRO A 1188 -29.48 2.22 3.28
N PRO A 1189 -29.17 2.08 4.58
CA PRO A 1189 -28.00 1.35 5.04
C PRO A 1189 -27.99 -0.09 4.52
N LEU A 1190 -26.83 -0.73 4.56
CA LEU A 1190 -26.68 -2.13 4.17
C LEU A 1190 -27.47 -3.01 5.15
N PRO A 1191 -28.30 -3.97 4.68
CA PRO A 1191 -29.09 -4.83 5.56
C PRO A 1191 -28.27 -5.97 6.18
N PHE A 1192 -27.06 -6.21 5.68
CA PHE A 1192 -26.06 -7.08 6.29
C PHE A 1192 -25.08 -6.24 7.11
N THR A 1193 -24.65 -6.75 8.26
CA THR A 1193 -23.49 -6.21 9.00
C THR A 1193 -22.27 -6.22 8.09
N ASP A 1194 -21.32 -5.30 8.29
CA ASP A 1194 -20.11 -5.30 7.46
C ASP A 1194 -19.26 -6.51 7.83
N HIS A 1195 -19.42 -7.60 7.10
CA HIS A 1195 -18.67 -8.84 7.33
C HIS A 1195 -17.16 -8.61 7.28
N ALA A 1196 -16.67 -7.56 6.61
CA ALA A 1196 -15.25 -7.17 6.70
C ALA A 1196 -14.88 -6.66 8.10
N GLU A 1197 -15.75 -5.93 8.81
CA GLU A 1197 -15.54 -5.50 10.20
C GLU A 1197 -15.65 -6.68 11.18
N GLU A 1198 -16.50 -7.68 10.90
CA GLU A 1198 -16.59 -8.94 11.67
C GLU A 1198 -15.33 -9.81 11.45
N MET A 1199 -14.96 -10.06 10.19
CA MET A 1199 -13.82 -10.89 9.78
C MET A 1199 -12.45 -10.24 10.03
N SER A 1200 -12.37 -8.91 10.17
CA SER A 1200 -11.14 -8.20 10.56
C SER A 1200 -10.59 -8.68 11.90
N ARG A 1201 -11.46 -9.19 12.78
CA ARG A 1201 -11.13 -9.74 14.11
C ARG A 1201 -10.52 -11.13 14.02
N ILE A 1202 -10.73 -11.86 12.93
CA ILE A 1202 -10.38 -13.28 12.77
C ILE A 1202 -9.04 -13.39 12.05
N LEU A 1203 -8.04 -13.94 12.73
CA LEU A 1203 -6.63 -13.92 12.30
C LEU A 1203 -6.15 -15.16 11.54
N PHE A 1204 -7.07 -15.93 10.93
CA PHE A 1204 -6.70 -16.85 9.86
C PHE A 1204 -6.31 -16.09 8.59
N ALA A 1205 -5.44 -16.70 7.78
CA ALA A 1205 -5.07 -16.21 6.47
C ALA A 1205 -6.35 -15.97 5.60
N PRO A 1206 -6.39 -14.92 4.76
CA PRO A 1206 -7.63 -14.47 4.13
C PRO A 1206 -8.25 -15.50 3.17
N GLU A 1207 -7.46 -16.48 2.71
CA GLU A 1207 -7.90 -17.59 1.88
C GLU A 1207 -8.84 -18.55 2.65
N LEU A 1208 -8.48 -18.88 3.90
CA LEU A 1208 -9.27 -19.78 4.76
C LEU A 1208 -10.64 -19.20 5.12
N ILE A 1209 -10.76 -17.87 5.16
CA ILE A 1209 -12.03 -17.16 5.40
C ILE A 1209 -12.60 -16.55 4.13
N ALA A 1210 -12.19 -17.00 2.93
CA ALA A 1210 -12.66 -16.43 1.68
C ALA A 1210 -14.19 -16.59 1.57
N PRO A 1211 -14.96 -15.50 1.53
CA PRO A 1211 -16.41 -15.55 1.67
C PRO A 1211 -17.09 -16.06 0.39
N SER A 1212 -18.37 -16.44 0.55
CA SER A 1212 -19.24 -16.84 -0.56
C SER A 1212 -19.25 -15.76 -1.66
N PRO A 1213 -19.10 -16.12 -2.94
CA PRO A 1213 -18.86 -15.14 -3.98
C PRO A 1213 -20.12 -14.31 -4.29
N ILE A 1214 -19.91 -13.00 -4.43
CA ILE A 1214 -20.95 -12.03 -4.82
C ILE A 1214 -20.81 -11.74 -6.31
N VAL A 1215 -21.93 -11.76 -7.05
CA VAL A 1215 -22.00 -11.44 -8.49
C VAL A 1215 -22.41 -9.98 -8.70
N TRP A 1216 -21.72 -9.26 -9.60
CA TRP A 1216 -22.00 -7.86 -9.90
C TRP A 1216 -22.72 -7.68 -11.23
N LEU A 1217 -23.97 -7.20 -11.18
CA LEU A 1217 -24.77 -6.89 -12.36
C LEU A 1217 -24.83 -5.38 -12.63
N PRO A 1218 -24.76 -4.94 -13.90
CA PRO A 1218 -25.06 -3.55 -14.26
C PRO A 1218 -26.56 -3.26 -14.02
N ASN A 1219 -26.91 -2.08 -13.51
CA ASN A 1219 -28.30 -1.63 -13.51
C ASN A 1219 -28.77 -1.29 -14.92
N ASP A 1220 -29.98 -1.74 -15.25
CA ASP A 1220 -30.64 -1.48 -16.53
C ASP A 1220 -32.06 -0.96 -16.31
N SER A 1221 -32.36 0.13 -17.03
CA SER A 1221 -33.67 0.73 -17.27
C SER A 1221 -34.81 -0.27 -17.49
N ALA A 1222 -34.59 -1.35 -18.24
CA ALA A 1222 -35.61 -2.34 -18.58
C ALA A 1222 -35.87 -3.34 -17.44
N GLY A 1223 -35.06 -3.31 -16.36
CA GLY A 1223 -35.24 -4.11 -15.16
C GLY A 1223 -34.74 -5.55 -15.27
N VAL A 1224 -34.13 -5.96 -16.39
CA VAL A 1224 -33.65 -7.34 -16.61
C VAL A 1224 -32.65 -7.75 -15.52
N ALA A 1225 -31.75 -6.84 -15.15
CA ALA A 1225 -30.78 -7.05 -14.06
C ALA A 1225 -31.43 -7.35 -12.69
N ARG A 1226 -32.67 -6.90 -12.44
CA ARG A 1226 -33.39 -7.18 -11.18
C ARG A 1226 -34.08 -8.54 -11.21
N ALA A 1227 -34.60 -8.95 -12.37
CA ALA A 1227 -35.13 -10.30 -12.56
C ALA A 1227 -34.00 -11.34 -12.44
N GLU A 1228 -32.88 -11.13 -13.15
CA GLU A 1228 -31.75 -12.05 -13.11
C GLU A 1228 -31.06 -12.08 -11.73
N ALA A 1229 -31.00 -10.95 -11.01
CA ALA A 1229 -30.57 -10.95 -9.61
C ALA A 1229 -31.47 -11.83 -8.72
N GLN A 1230 -32.78 -11.72 -8.88
CA GLN A 1230 -33.75 -12.52 -8.13
C GLN A 1230 -33.67 -14.02 -8.49
N ASP A 1231 -33.46 -14.37 -9.77
CA ASP A 1231 -33.31 -15.76 -10.20
C ASP A 1231 -31.95 -16.36 -9.78
N LEU A 1232 -30.87 -15.59 -9.75
CA LEU A 1232 -29.57 -15.98 -9.19
C LEU A 1232 -29.64 -16.22 -7.67
N GLU A 1233 -30.32 -15.35 -6.93
CA GLU A 1233 -30.53 -15.51 -5.49
C GLU A 1233 -31.41 -16.74 -5.22
N HIS A 1234 -32.57 -16.85 -5.88
CA HIS A 1234 -33.58 -17.88 -5.61
C HIS A 1234 -33.21 -19.29 -6.13
N TYR A 1235 -32.61 -19.42 -7.32
CA TYR A 1235 -32.29 -20.74 -7.91
C TYR A 1235 -30.83 -21.16 -7.76
N HIS A 1236 -29.89 -20.21 -7.61
CA HIS A 1236 -28.47 -20.54 -7.48
C HIS A 1236 -27.92 -20.34 -6.06
N GLY A 1237 -28.59 -19.57 -5.20
CA GLY A 1237 -28.09 -19.20 -3.86
C GLY A 1237 -26.91 -18.23 -3.93
N LEU A 1238 -26.76 -17.50 -5.05
CA LEU A 1238 -25.68 -16.54 -5.25
C LEU A 1238 -26.16 -15.15 -4.86
N LYS A 1239 -25.48 -14.51 -3.91
CA LYS A 1239 -25.75 -13.12 -3.53
C LYS A 1239 -25.40 -12.20 -4.70
N VAL A 1240 -26.34 -11.39 -5.15
CA VAL A 1240 -26.15 -10.46 -6.26
C VAL A 1240 -26.20 -9.02 -5.78
N VAL A 1241 -25.30 -8.19 -6.30
CA VAL A 1241 -25.37 -6.73 -6.13
C VAL A 1241 -25.50 -6.07 -7.49
N ILE A 1242 -26.45 -5.15 -7.60
CA ILE A 1242 -26.71 -4.36 -8.79
C ILE A 1242 -26.03 -2.99 -8.60
N ASP A 1243 -25.28 -2.52 -9.59
CA ASP A 1243 -24.65 -1.19 -9.57
C ASP A 1243 -25.72 -0.08 -9.36
N VAL A 1244 -25.40 0.99 -8.64
CA VAL A 1244 -26.31 2.14 -8.46
C VAL A 1244 -26.03 3.27 -9.45
N ARG A 1245 -24.98 3.17 -10.27
CA ARG A 1245 -24.59 4.18 -11.27
C ARG A 1245 -25.53 4.18 -12.49
N SER A 1246 -26.62 4.93 -12.40
CA SER A 1246 -27.60 5.04 -13.48
C SER A 1246 -27.41 6.28 -14.36
N LYS A 1247 -26.31 6.37 -15.13
CA LYS A 1247 -26.14 7.49 -16.10
C LYS A 1247 -27.19 7.49 -17.21
N ASP A 1248 -27.70 6.30 -17.56
CA ASP A 1248 -28.69 6.14 -18.62
C ASP A 1248 -30.15 6.15 -18.10
N ASP A 1249 -30.42 5.84 -16.82
CA ASP A 1249 -31.75 6.12 -16.22
C ASP A 1249 -31.99 7.63 -16.03
N VAL A 1250 -30.92 8.44 -16.10
CA VAL A 1250 -31.04 9.89 -16.37
C VAL A 1250 -31.18 10.14 -17.88
N ILE A 1251 -32.11 9.41 -18.51
CA ILE A 1251 -33.00 10.06 -19.49
C ILE A 1251 -33.48 11.32 -18.79
N LEU A 1252 -33.03 12.47 -19.29
CA LEU A 1252 -33.40 13.78 -18.76
C LEU A 1252 -34.92 13.80 -18.58
N ARG A 1253 -35.39 13.71 -17.33
CA ARG A 1253 -36.82 13.74 -16.99
C ARG A 1253 -37.32 15.13 -17.33
N ARG A 1254 -37.68 15.27 -18.61
CA ARG A 1254 -37.97 16.53 -19.29
C ARG A 1254 -38.97 17.24 -18.39
N ARG A 1255 -38.56 18.37 -17.83
CA ARG A 1255 -39.47 19.21 -17.05
C ARG A 1255 -40.52 19.72 -18.04
N HIS A 1256 -41.60 18.96 -18.18
CA HIS A 1256 -42.90 19.51 -18.49
C HIS A 1256 -43.18 20.50 -17.36
N HIS A 1257 -42.76 21.73 -17.59
CA HIS A 1257 -43.31 22.87 -16.87
C HIS A 1257 -44.80 22.83 -17.16
N ALA A 1258 -45.59 22.52 -16.12
CA ALA A 1258 -47.02 22.69 -16.19
C ALA A 1258 -47.31 24.19 -16.34
N SER A 1259 -47.92 24.54 -17.46
CA SER A 1259 -48.76 25.73 -17.61
C SER A 1259 -50.14 25.42 -17.02
#